data_AF-A0AAE1I5R1-F1
#
_entry.id   AF-A0AAE1I5R1-F1
#
_cell.length_a   1.000
_cell.length_b   1.000
_cell.length_c   1.000
_cell.angle_alpha   90.00
_cell.angle_beta   90.00
_cell.angle_gamma   90.00
#
_symmetry.space_group_name_H-M   'P 1'
#
loop_
_entity.id
_entity.type
_entity.pdbx_description
1 polymer ?
#
loop_
_entity_poly.entity_id
_entity_poly.type
_entity_poly.pdbx_seq_one_letter_code
_entity_poly.pdbx_strand_id
1 'polypeptide(L)'
;MASKLRSNKQTEKVAEMEKGDLEDLISRIVQGALKPLNETLQTLTDEVVTLKSELKAKDDRISKLENLVEIKVDELEQYGRRNNLRIFGVPEKQKEDTDSIVMEVSEKIGVHLNFSDIDRSHRVGRKGSSDRPIIVKFVSYARRSEVFGNKKHLKNTKIIIREDLTVCRLQLLKEAVSKFLHTKLLLIFMSARIDGSLNDFVLNISKEHQRNLKFVHINAQSLLSVTKQAEFIDTFSHAEIDVIIVSETWLKDNVQVNLSDYNSFYVNRSQKKMGGGVAIYVKSCYKAKLVSKSQGDIDRPEYILVDIMVGMEKILVAGIYRPPKIGYLDGFRDDIYKFTIDYKYTFIVGDLNARLESNSEETKIIVDTLSLCNQHCVPFEPTFHVIGCDSTLDVISSNCPDHLIDFGQRAAPGFSAHDLLYAVFDISIPSKLKKEISYRNFKNIVVEDLLDDVGGANWSSVYKSTDIDSKLNNFNDIMMSLMDKHAPVKTFVPQQCKQPWMVNDIRKLMKKRDKLREKFLKSNCPLDKENYRATRNKVKQVIRNAKARFYYSKFNRPGNTKATWATIRSLNINAPNTSSDLTVTVEDLNNHYASVSSVKFPEQISECMEKYLRGCGKKDINESFHFKYVFPEDVMEAIHTIKSNSKGVDLIPVNFIKMCLPLLHPVIDHIFNYSLQNGLFPSVWKKANILPIPKVRNPIVPKDYRPVSIICVLAKALEKVVHKQKQP
;
A
#
# COMPACT_ATOMS: atom_id res chain seq x y z
N MET A 1 71.07 -1.93 93.27
CA MET A 1 70.59 -2.07 91.88
C MET A 1 69.19 -1.48 91.64
N ALA A 2 68.24 -1.59 92.58
CA ALA A 2 66.86 -1.14 92.39
C ALA A 2 66.64 0.39 92.24
N SER A 3 67.48 1.25 92.81
CA SER A 3 67.31 2.71 92.66
C SER A 3 67.74 3.24 91.28
N LYS A 4 68.79 2.68 90.68
CA LYS A 4 69.25 3.01 89.31
C LYS A 4 68.22 2.63 88.24
N LEU A 5 67.52 1.50 88.41
CA LEU A 5 66.45 1.06 87.51
C LEU A 5 65.18 1.94 87.59
N ARG A 6 64.87 2.52 88.76
CA ARG A 6 63.77 3.49 88.90
C ARG A 6 64.10 4.84 88.29
N SER A 7 65.33 5.32 88.45
CA SER A 7 65.79 6.57 87.84
C SER A 7 65.78 6.51 86.31
N ASN A 8 66.27 5.42 85.70
CA ASN A 8 66.26 5.29 84.23
C ASN A 8 64.85 5.22 83.63
N LYS A 9 63.91 4.52 84.30
CA LYS A 9 62.51 4.48 83.85
C LYS A 9 61.79 5.82 83.97
N GLN A 10 62.21 6.67 84.91
CA GLN A 10 61.66 8.01 85.06
C GLN A 10 62.16 8.93 83.93
N THR A 11 63.44 8.84 83.56
CA THR A 11 64.01 9.63 82.46
C THR A 11 63.53 9.19 81.08
N GLU A 12 63.31 7.90 80.84
CA GLU A 12 62.72 7.41 79.59
C GLU A 12 61.27 7.90 79.41
N LYS A 13 60.47 7.92 80.49
CA LYS A 13 59.11 8.47 80.46
C LYS A 13 59.07 9.97 80.19
N VAL A 14 60.02 10.74 80.72
CA VAL A 14 60.12 12.18 80.47
C VAL A 14 60.52 12.43 79.02
N ALA A 15 61.47 11.66 78.48
CA ALA A 15 61.90 11.78 77.08
C ALA A 15 60.79 11.39 76.08
N GLU A 16 59.98 10.39 76.37
CA GLU A 16 58.81 10.03 75.55
C GLU A 16 57.72 11.12 75.56
N MET A 17 57.51 11.75 76.72
CA MET A 17 56.54 12.84 76.87
C MET A 17 56.99 14.11 76.13
N GLU A 18 58.27 14.48 76.24
CA GLU A 18 58.86 15.61 75.50
C GLU A 18 58.86 15.38 73.98
N LYS A 19 59.02 14.13 73.52
CA LYS A 19 58.91 13.79 72.09
C LYS A 19 57.49 13.95 71.57
N GLY A 20 56.48 13.54 72.34
CA GLY A 20 55.07 13.72 71.99
C GLY A 20 54.68 15.20 71.90
N ASP A 21 55.14 16.02 72.83
CA ASP A 21 54.90 17.47 72.81
C ASP A 21 55.59 18.16 71.62
N LEU A 22 56.79 17.69 71.24
CA LEU A 22 57.50 18.20 70.06
C LEU A 22 56.80 17.83 68.75
N GLU A 23 56.30 16.60 68.63
CA GLU A 23 55.54 16.15 67.46
C GLU A 23 54.22 16.94 67.30
N ASP A 24 53.51 17.24 68.39
CA ASP A 24 52.28 18.03 68.35
C ASP A 24 52.55 19.50 68.01
N LEU A 25 53.65 20.07 68.51
CA LEU A 25 54.07 21.43 68.14
C LEU A 25 54.44 21.53 66.65
N ILE A 26 55.18 20.56 66.13
CA ILE A 26 55.53 20.49 64.70
C ILE A 26 54.26 20.36 63.86
N SER A 27 53.32 19.49 64.24
CA SER A 27 52.05 19.31 63.54
C SER A 27 51.25 20.61 63.47
N ARG A 28 51.16 21.37 64.57
CA ARG A 28 50.45 22.66 64.60
C ARG A 28 51.12 23.72 63.74
N ILE A 29 52.45 23.80 63.74
CA ILE A 29 53.20 24.76 62.89
C ILE A 29 53.02 24.39 61.41
N VAL A 30 53.12 23.11 61.07
CA VAL A 30 52.96 22.60 59.70
C VAL A 30 51.52 22.82 59.21
N GLN A 31 50.49 22.53 60.02
CA GLN A 31 49.11 22.80 59.65
C GLN A 31 48.80 24.30 59.56
N GLY A 32 49.37 25.12 60.44
CA GLY A 32 49.24 26.58 60.43
C GLY A 32 49.82 27.21 59.16
N ALA A 33 50.91 26.65 58.62
CA ALA A 33 51.54 27.12 57.39
C ALA A 33 50.90 26.52 56.11
N LEU A 34 50.51 25.25 56.12
CA LEU A 34 49.94 24.56 54.95
C LEU A 34 48.53 25.03 54.61
N LYS A 35 47.71 25.40 55.61
CA LYS A 35 46.33 25.83 55.40
C LYS A 35 46.22 27.08 54.50
N PRO A 36 46.88 28.21 54.80
CA PRO A 36 46.80 29.41 53.95
C PRO A 36 47.42 29.18 52.56
N LEU A 37 48.44 28.32 52.46
CA LEU A 37 49.04 27.95 51.18
C LEU A 37 48.05 27.19 50.29
N ASN A 38 47.33 26.22 50.86
CA ASN A 38 46.32 25.44 50.13
C ASN A 38 45.11 26.31 49.71
N GLU A 39 44.68 27.24 50.57
CA GLU A 39 43.62 28.20 50.24
C GLU A 39 44.03 29.12 49.07
N THR A 40 45.29 29.56 49.05
CA THR A 40 45.86 30.35 47.94
C THR A 40 45.94 29.53 46.66
N LEU A 41 46.42 28.27 46.74
CA LEU A 41 46.50 27.34 45.61
C LEU A 41 45.12 27.04 45.00
N GLN A 42 44.10 26.89 45.84
CA GLN A 42 42.73 26.68 45.38
C GLN A 42 42.20 27.90 44.63
N THR A 43 42.41 29.10 45.20
CA THR A 43 41.99 30.37 44.58
C THR A 43 42.65 30.56 43.21
N LEU A 44 43.96 30.34 43.12
CA LEU A 44 44.70 30.40 41.85
C LEU A 44 44.21 29.36 40.84
N THR A 45 43.83 28.17 41.30
CA THR A 45 43.29 27.11 40.43
C THR A 45 41.95 27.53 39.83
N ASP A 46 41.06 28.12 40.64
CA ASP A 46 39.75 28.60 40.21
C ASP A 46 39.87 29.77 39.22
N GLU A 47 40.84 30.68 39.44
CA GLU A 47 41.17 31.75 38.49
C GLU A 47 41.67 31.19 37.14
N VAL A 48 42.57 30.20 37.16
CA VAL A 48 43.07 29.55 35.93
C VAL A 48 41.95 28.87 35.14
N VAL A 49 41.00 28.20 35.83
CA VAL A 49 39.84 27.58 35.18
C VAL A 49 38.96 28.65 34.53
N THR A 50 38.73 29.76 35.23
CA THR A 50 37.94 30.88 34.72
C THR A 50 38.59 31.49 33.47
N LEU A 51 39.89 31.80 33.53
CA LEU A 51 40.64 32.34 32.40
C LEU A 51 40.65 31.41 31.18
N LYS A 52 40.77 30.09 31.39
CA LYS A 52 40.67 29.11 30.30
C LYS A 52 39.31 29.11 29.62
N SER A 53 38.24 29.27 30.40
CA SER A 53 36.88 29.34 29.85
C SER A 53 36.66 30.60 29.01
N GLU A 54 37.19 31.74 29.45
CA GLU A 54 37.12 33.00 28.72
C GLU A 54 37.95 32.96 27.43
N LEU A 55 39.14 32.35 27.48
CA LEU A 55 40.00 32.21 26.30
C LEU A 55 39.28 31.40 25.22
N LYS A 56 38.69 30.25 25.59
CA LYS A 56 37.90 29.43 24.67
C LYS A 56 36.74 30.20 24.06
N ALA A 57 36.01 30.98 24.86
CA ALA A 57 34.91 31.80 24.38
C ALA A 57 35.37 32.89 23.38
N LYS A 58 36.58 33.45 23.57
CA LYS A 58 37.19 34.39 22.62
C LYS A 58 37.62 33.70 21.33
N ASP A 59 38.23 32.51 21.39
CA ASP A 59 38.62 31.74 20.19
C ASP A 59 37.41 31.35 19.33
N ASP A 60 36.32 30.92 19.96
CA ASP A 60 35.06 30.63 19.27
C ASP A 60 34.48 31.89 18.58
N ARG A 61 34.66 33.07 19.19
CA ARG A 61 34.22 34.34 18.61
C ARG A 61 35.10 34.77 17.45
N ILE A 62 36.43 34.61 17.55
CA ILE A 62 37.38 34.90 16.47
C ILE A 62 37.05 34.04 15.26
N SER A 63 36.91 32.73 15.46
CA SER A 63 36.57 31.78 14.38
C SER A 63 35.27 32.16 13.65
N LYS A 64 34.25 32.64 14.39
CA LYS A 64 33.00 33.12 13.79
C LYS A 64 33.19 34.40 12.98
N LEU A 65 34.01 35.33 13.49
CA LEU A 65 34.28 36.60 12.81
C LEU A 65 35.11 36.37 11.54
N GLU A 66 36.12 35.50 11.57
CA GLU A 66 36.92 35.12 10.40
C GLU A 66 36.04 34.56 9.29
N ASN A 67 35.14 33.63 9.61
CA ASN A 67 34.18 33.09 8.64
C ASN A 67 33.26 34.18 8.06
N LEU A 68 32.78 35.12 8.89
CA LEU A 68 31.94 36.23 8.41
C LEU A 68 32.71 37.17 7.49
N VAL A 69 34.00 37.42 7.78
CA VAL A 69 34.86 38.25 6.94
C VAL A 69 35.11 37.56 5.60
N GLU A 70 35.42 36.27 5.58
CA GLU A 70 35.61 35.51 4.34
C GLU A 70 34.37 35.53 3.44
N ILE A 71 33.17 35.33 4.02
CA ILE A 71 31.90 35.42 3.29
C ILE A 71 31.74 36.81 2.68
N LYS A 72 32.00 37.86 3.47
CA LYS A 72 31.82 39.25 3.02
C LYS A 72 32.83 39.64 1.94
N VAL A 73 34.06 39.13 2.02
CA VAL A 73 35.08 39.31 0.97
C VAL A 73 34.65 38.64 -0.32
N ASP A 74 34.16 37.39 -0.28
CA ASP A 74 33.65 36.68 -1.46
C ASP A 74 32.42 37.39 -2.09
N GLU A 75 31.52 37.94 -1.27
CA GLU A 75 30.39 38.76 -1.74
C GLU A 75 30.84 40.02 -2.48
N LEU A 76 31.76 40.79 -1.90
CA LEU A 76 32.30 42.01 -2.51
C LEU A 76 33.08 41.71 -3.80
N GLU A 77 33.87 40.64 -3.81
CA GLU A 77 34.63 40.22 -4.98
C GLU A 77 33.71 39.83 -6.15
N GLN A 78 32.66 39.04 -5.88
CA GLN A 78 31.68 38.67 -6.90
C GLN A 78 30.83 39.85 -7.36
N TYR A 79 30.52 40.79 -6.47
CA TYR A 79 29.86 42.03 -6.84
C TYR A 79 30.71 42.82 -7.84
N GLY A 80 32.04 42.83 -7.66
CA GLY A 80 32.98 43.39 -8.64
C GLY A 80 32.99 42.66 -9.99
N ARG A 81 32.72 41.34 -10.00
CA ARG A 81 32.69 40.49 -11.21
C ARG A 81 31.33 40.44 -11.91
N ARG A 82 30.30 41.10 -11.38
CA ARG A 82 28.91 41.00 -11.90
C ARG A 82 28.75 41.40 -13.37
N ASN A 83 29.61 42.30 -13.86
CA ASN A 83 29.62 42.76 -15.25
C ASN A 83 30.56 41.94 -16.14
N ASN A 84 31.18 40.87 -15.61
CA ASN A 84 32.12 40.06 -16.34
C ASN A 84 31.45 38.78 -16.88
N LEU A 85 31.94 38.31 -18.04
CA LEU A 85 31.69 36.98 -18.58
C LEU A 85 33.00 36.34 -19.05
N ARG A 86 33.04 35.01 -19.05
CA ARG A 86 34.13 34.21 -19.62
C ARG A 86 33.65 33.43 -20.83
N ILE A 87 34.39 33.53 -21.92
CA ILE A 87 34.13 32.84 -23.18
C ILE A 87 35.23 31.80 -23.40
N PHE A 88 34.82 30.54 -23.55
CA PHE A 88 35.69 29.38 -23.78
C PHE A 88 35.52 28.88 -25.22
N GLY A 89 36.55 28.19 -25.74
CA GLY A 89 36.46 27.48 -27.03
C GLY A 89 36.62 28.36 -28.28
N VAL A 90 37.12 29.58 -28.11
CA VAL A 90 37.52 30.47 -29.22
C VAL A 90 39.00 30.24 -29.51
N PRO A 91 39.39 29.82 -30.73
CA PRO A 91 40.81 29.61 -31.10
C PRO A 91 41.66 30.85 -30.85
N GLU A 92 42.86 30.68 -30.28
CA GLU A 92 43.79 31.78 -30.01
C GLU A 92 44.68 32.07 -31.23
N LYS A 93 44.62 33.31 -31.75
CA LYS A 93 45.47 33.76 -32.87
C LYS A 93 46.54 34.74 -32.38
N GLN A 94 47.68 34.80 -33.07
CA GLN A 94 48.70 35.81 -32.78
C GLN A 94 48.18 37.22 -33.13
N LYS A 95 48.34 38.17 -32.20
CA LYS A 95 47.89 39.57 -32.34
C LYS A 95 46.40 39.70 -32.69
N GLU A 96 45.56 38.98 -31.95
CA GLU A 96 44.11 39.11 -32.07
C GLU A 96 43.57 40.35 -31.34
N ASP A 97 42.51 40.94 -31.87
CA ASP A 97 41.68 41.90 -31.15
C ASP A 97 40.53 41.15 -30.45
N THR A 98 40.61 41.07 -29.12
CA THR A 98 39.62 40.35 -28.32
C THR A 98 38.26 41.05 -28.31
N ASP A 99 38.19 42.37 -28.52
CA ASP A 99 36.93 43.11 -28.54
C ASP A 99 36.15 42.76 -29.82
N SER A 100 36.82 42.80 -30.98
CA SER A 100 36.28 42.30 -32.27
C SER A 100 35.77 40.87 -32.17
N ILE A 101 36.51 39.98 -31.50
CA ILE A 101 36.10 38.58 -31.31
C ILE A 101 34.85 38.47 -30.43
N VAL A 102 34.75 39.24 -29.34
CA VAL A 102 33.56 39.22 -28.48
C VAL A 102 32.33 39.71 -29.24
N MET A 103 32.48 40.73 -30.09
CA MET A 103 31.40 41.21 -30.95
C MET A 103 30.96 40.14 -31.96
N GLU A 104 31.89 39.46 -32.63
CA GLU A 104 31.58 38.36 -33.56
C GLU A 104 30.83 37.22 -32.86
N VAL A 105 31.26 36.83 -31.65
CA VAL A 105 30.57 35.81 -30.85
C VAL A 105 29.17 36.27 -30.45
N SER A 106 28.99 37.56 -30.17
CA SER A 106 27.69 38.13 -29.77
C SER A 106 26.72 38.25 -30.94
N GLU A 107 27.22 38.56 -32.13
CA GLU A 107 26.43 38.58 -33.37
C GLU A 107 25.90 37.17 -33.70
N LYS A 108 26.71 36.12 -33.51
CA LYS A 108 26.28 34.71 -33.68
C LYS A 108 25.15 34.28 -32.76
N ILE A 109 24.91 34.98 -31.65
CA ILE A 109 23.79 34.72 -30.74
C ILE A 109 22.61 35.68 -30.92
N GLY A 110 22.68 36.58 -31.91
CA GLY A 110 21.64 37.57 -32.20
C GLY A 110 21.71 38.83 -31.33
N VAL A 111 22.87 39.13 -30.75
CA VAL A 111 23.09 40.33 -29.93
C VAL A 111 24.13 41.22 -30.61
N HIS A 112 23.68 42.31 -31.24
CA HIS A 112 24.57 43.27 -31.89
C HIS A 112 25.21 44.19 -30.86
N LEU A 113 26.51 44.03 -30.58
CA LEU A 113 27.29 44.87 -29.67
C LEU A 113 28.03 46.00 -30.40
N ASN A 114 28.18 47.14 -29.73
CA ASN A 114 29.09 48.21 -30.15
C ASN A 114 30.38 48.17 -29.32
N PHE A 115 31.48 48.75 -29.82
CA PHE A 115 32.72 48.90 -29.04
C PHE A 115 32.51 49.63 -27.70
N SER A 116 31.57 50.58 -27.64
CA SER A 116 31.23 51.31 -26.40
C SER A 116 30.56 50.45 -25.32
N ASP A 117 30.09 49.24 -25.67
CA ASP A 117 29.44 48.33 -24.74
C ASP A 117 30.45 47.49 -23.93
N ILE A 118 31.69 47.41 -24.41
CA ILE A 118 32.79 46.64 -23.82
C ILE A 118 33.71 47.60 -23.09
N ASP A 119 33.88 47.40 -21.79
CA ASP A 119 34.85 48.16 -20.97
C ASP A 119 36.27 47.64 -21.21
N ARG A 120 36.43 46.32 -21.20
CA ARG A 120 37.71 45.65 -21.51
C ARG A 120 37.48 44.17 -21.83
N SER A 121 38.22 43.63 -22.79
CA SER A 121 38.38 42.19 -22.95
C SER A 121 39.86 41.77 -23.06
N HIS A 122 40.18 40.55 -22.63
CA HIS A 122 41.51 39.95 -22.79
C HIS A 122 41.50 38.44 -22.52
N ARG A 123 42.52 37.71 -22.99
CA ARG A 123 42.74 36.28 -22.67
C ARG A 123 43.23 36.10 -21.22
N VAL A 124 42.67 35.13 -20.50
CA VAL A 124 43.03 34.82 -19.10
C VAL A 124 43.62 33.42 -19.01
N GLY A 125 44.78 33.28 -18.36
CA GLY A 125 45.45 32.00 -18.13
C GLY A 125 46.89 31.94 -18.66
N ARG A 126 47.63 30.90 -18.27
CA ARG A 126 49.00 30.64 -18.74
C ARG A 126 49.01 30.20 -20.20
N LYS A 127 49.96 30.70 -21.01
CA LYS A 127 50.15 30.26 -22.40
C LYS A 127 50.60 28.78 -22.40
N GLY A 128 49.94 27.93 -23.22
CA GLY A 128 50.17 26.48 -23.24
C GLY A 128 49.38 25.76 -24.35
N SER A 129 49.20 24.44 -24.21
CA SER A 129 48.62 23.51 -25.21
C SER A 129 47.15 23.77 -25.63
N SER A 130 46.40 24.59 -24.89
CA SER A 130 44.98 24.87 -25.15
C SER A 130 44.66 26.35 -25.30
N ASP A 131 43.63 26.65 -26.09
CA ASP A 131 43.13 28.01 -26.30
C ASP A 131 42.64 28.63 -24.98
N ARG A 132 43.22 29.77 -24.60
CA ARG A 132 42.89 30.43 -23.34
C ARG A 132 41.51 31.09 -23.40
N PRO A 133 40.70 31.07 -22.33
CA PRO A 133 39.42 31.76 -22.33
C PRO A 133 39.60 33.28 -22.41
N ILE A 134 38.62 33.95 -23.02
CA ILE A 134 38.52 35.42 -23.01
C ILE A 134 37.66 35.83 -21.82
N ILE A 135 38.13 36.77 -21.01
CA ILE A 135 37.29 37.50 -20.07
C ILE A 135 36.86 38.81 -20.72
N VAL A 136 35.59 39.16 -20.60
CA VAL A 136 35.05 40.44 -21.04
C VAL A 136 34.30 41.09 -19.90
N LYS A 137 34.57 42.38 -19.67
CA LYS A 137 33.82 43.26 -18.78
C LYS A 137 32.96 44.19 -19.61
N PHE A 138 31.67 44.20 -19.34
CA PHE A 138 30.72 45.11 -19.98
C PHE A 138 30.57 46.39 -19.16
N VAL A 139 30.26 47.49 -19.83
CA VAL A 139 29.97 48.77 -19.17
C VAL A 139 28.68 48.67 -18.34
N SER A 140 27.69 47.93 -18.85
CA SER A 140 26.37 47.76 -18.22
C SER A 140 26.04 46.31 -17.90
N TYR A 141 25.48 46.09 -16.71
CA TYR A 141 24.93 44.78 -16.31
C TYR A 141 23.80 44.31 -17.24
N ALA A 142 23.00 45.24 -17.75
CA ALA A 142 21.92 44.93 -18.69
C ALA A 142 22.49 44.30 -19.96
N ARG A 143 23.56 44.88 -20.49
CA ARG A 143 24.21 44.41 -21.71
C ARG A 143 24.88 43.05 -21.53
N ARG A 144 25.59 42.90 -20.41
CA ARG A 144 26.13 41.61 -19.97
C ARG A 144 25.04 40.54 -19.89
N SER A 145 23.89 40.87 -19.31
CA SER A 145 22.78 39.93 -19.10
C SER A 145 22.11 39.51 -20.42
N GLU A 146 22.02 40.43 -21.37
CA GLU A 146 21.51 40.15 -22.73
C GLU A 146 22.39 39.14 -23.48
N VAL A 147 23.72 39.33 -23.44
CA VAL A 147 24.69 38.38 -24.02
C VAL A 147 24.59 37.02 -23.32
N PHE A 148 24.55 37.00 -21.98
CA PHE A 148 24.47 35.73 -21.24
C PHE A 148 23.14 34.99 -21.44
N GLY A 149 22.02 35.71 -21.57
CA GLY A 149 20.69 35.15 -21.80
C GLY A 149 20.56 34.46 -23.16
N ASN A 150 21.25 34.97 -24.18
CA ASN A 150 21.21 34.44 -25.55
C ASN A 150 22.26 33.35 -25.84
N LYS A 151 23.10 32.97 -24.86
CA LYS A 151 24.14 31.92 -25.01
C LYS A 151 23.62 30.57 -25.51
N LYS A 152 22.31 30.29 -25.35
CA LYS A 152 21.67 29.04 -25.82
C LYS A 152 21.81 28.82 -27.33
N HIS A 153 22.00 29.87 -28.12
CA HIS A 153 22.20 29.77 -29.56
C HIS A 153 23.59 29.22 -29.94
N LEU A 154 24.52 29.07 -28.97
CA LEU A 154 25.85 28.50 -29.17
C LEU A 154 25.93 26.98 -28.97
N LYS A 155 24.82 26.30 -28.66
CA LYS A 155 24.79 24.87 -28.27
C LYS A 155 25.48 23.91 -29.26
N ASN A 156 25.50 24.24 -30.55
CA ASN A 156 26.10 23.41 -31.61
C ASN A 156 27.49 23.90 -32.04
N THR A 157 28.08 24.85 -31.30
CA THR A 157 29.41 25.40 -31.54
C THR A 157 30.37 24.90 -30.45
N LYS A 158 31.69 25.04 -30.69
CA LYS A 158 32.70 24.78 -29.66
C LYS A 158 32.78 25.88 -28.59
N ILE A 159 32.00 26.96 -28.73
CA ILE A 159 32.09 28.15 -27.89
C ILE A 159 31.13 28.05 -26.70
N ILE A 160 31.63 28.34 -25.50
CA ILE A 160 30.84 28.29 -24.25
C ILE A 160 31.00 29.59 -23.48
N ILE A 161 29.87 30.23 -23.15
CA ILE A 161 29.84 31.44 -22.32
C ILE A 161 29.44 31.08 -20.88
N ARG A 162 30.25 31.48 -19.90
CA ARG A 162 29.99 31.29 -18.46
C ARG A 162 30.11 32.60 -17.70
N GLU A 163 29.52 32.63 -16.50
CA GLU A 163 29.74 33.73 -15.57
C GLU A 163 31.16 33.69 -15.01
N ASP A 164 31.70 34.87 -14.69
CA ASP A 164 32.97 35.00 -13.99
C ASP A 164 32.75 34.87 -12.48
N LEU A 165 32.81 33.64 -11.98
CA LEU A 165 32.60 33.32 -10.57
C LEU A 165 33.91 33.41 -9.78
N THR A 166 33.82 33.71 -8.47
CA THR A 166 34.92 33.48 -7.51
C THR A 166 35.29 32.01 -7.43
N VAL A 167 36.48 31.71 -6.91
CA VAL A 167 36.94 30.33 -6.74
C VAL A 167 35.99 29.54 -5.84
N CYS A 168 35.56 30.14 -4.73
CA CYS A 168 34.57 29.57 -3.81
C CYS A 168 33.25 29.27 -4.52
N ARG A 169 32.65 30.24 -5.21
CA ARG A 169 31.39 30.03 -5.94
C ARG A 169 31.50 29.06 -7.10
N LEU A 170 32.64 29.00 -7.79
CA LEU A 170 32.90 28.00 -8.83
C LEU A 170 33.00 26.59 -8.23
N GLN A 171 33.63 26.45 -7.06
CA GLN A 171 33.72 25.18 -6.34
C GLN A 171 32.35 24.73 -5.87
N LEU A 172 31.56 25.63 -5.25
CA LEU A 172 30.16 25.40 -4.90
C LEU A 172 29.32 25.02 -6.12
N LEU A 173 29.52 25.68 -7.27
CA LEU A 173 28.84 25.33 -8.52
C LEU A 173 29.26 23.94 -9.01
N LYS A 174 30.54 23.57 -8.92
CA LYS A 174 31.02 22.22 -9.31
C LYS A 174 30.45 21.14 -8.38
N GLU A 175 30.42 21.39 -7.09
CA GLU A 175 29.81 20.51 -6.09
C GLU A 175 28.30 20.40 -6.31
N ALA A 176 27.63 21.52 -6.55
CA ALA A 176 26.22 21.56 -6.89
C ALA A 176 25.95 20.82 -8.21
N VAL A 177 26.76 21.00 -9.26
CA VAL A 177 26.61 20.32 -10.55
C VAL A 177 26.94 18.83 -10.44
N SER A 178 27.92 18.43 -9.64
CA SER A 178 28.25 17.02 -9.36
C SER A 178 27.09 16.34 -8.62
N LYS A 179 26.56 17.00 -7.58
CA LYS A 179 25.31 16.60 -6.93
C LYS A 179 24.16 16.56 -7.94
N PHE A 180 23.99 17.58 -8.78
CA PHE A 180 22.92 17.71 -9.78
C PHE A 180 22.99 16.74 -10.95
N LEU A 181 24.18 16.24 -11.32
CA LEU A 181 24.34 15.18 -12.35
C LEU A 181 23.94 13.82 -11.78
N HIS A 182 24.29 13.53 -10.52
CA HIS A 182 23.64 12.48 -9.74
C HIS A 182 22.12 12.75 -9.63
N THR A 183 21.75 14.01 -9.45
CA THR A 183 20.37 14.46 -9.37
C THR A 183 19.68 14.46 -10.73
N LYS A 184 20.32 14.20 -11.89
CA LYS A 184 19.62 14.22 -13.19
C LYS A 184 18.91 12.90 -13.46
N LEU A 185 19.51 11.79 -13.03
CA LEU A 185 18.78 10.55 -12.76
C LEU A 185 17.68 10.84 -11.73
N LEU A 186 18.05 11.50 -10.63
CA LEU A 186 17.12 11.86 -9.56
C LEU A 186 16.09 12.94 -9.96
N LEU A 187 16.20 13.64 -11.10
CA LEU A 187 15.29 14.69 -11.61
C LEU A 187 14.36 14.14 -12.66
N ILE A 188 14.75 13.08 -13.36
CA ILE A 188 13.79 12.18 -13.99
C ILE A 188 12.89 11.60 -12.88
N PHE A 189 13.47 11.16 -11.75
CA PHE A 189 12.71 10.75 -10.55
C PHE A 189 11.99 11.91 -9.81
N MET A 190 12.54 13.13 -9.73
CA MET A 190 11.93 14.28 -9.02
C MET A 190 10.95 15.04 -9.91
N SER A 191 10.98 14.89 -11.23
CA SER A 191 9.87 15.33 -12.09
C SER A 191 8.57 14.56 -11.80
N ALA A 192 8.67 13.43 -11.07
CA ALA A 192 7.56 12.73 -10.45
C ALA A 192 7.15 13.28 -9.06
N ARG A 193 7.66 14.45 -8.61
CA ARG A 193 6.91 15.32 -7.69
C ARG A 193 5.75 15.97 -8.45
N ILE A 194 4.82 15.12 -8.88
CA ILE A 194 3.55 15.53 -9.42
C ILE A 194 2.82 16.27 -8.31
N ASP A 195 2.46 17.54 -8.58
CA ASP A 195 1.44 18.31 -7.87
C ASP A 195 0.18 17.44 -7.73
N GLY A 196 0.07 16.70 -6.63
CA GLY A 196 -0.81 15.55 -6.52
C GLY A 196 -1.15 15.22 -5.08
N SER A 197 -2.24 14.49 -4.87
CA SER A 197 -2.55 13.88 -3.57
C SER A 197 -1.68 12.64 -3.35
N LEU A 198 -1.66 12.12 -2.12
CA LEU A 198 -1.07 10.81 -1.82
C LEU A 198 -1.70 9.69 -2.68
N ASN A 199 -3.00 9.76 -2.96
CA ASN A 199 -3.67 8.83 -3.88
C ASN A 199 -3.09 8.92 -5.31
N ASP A 200 -2.89 10.13 -5.82
CA ASP A 200 -2.31 10.34 -7.17
C ASP A 200 -0.89 9.74 -7.25
N PHE A 201 -0.10 9.84 -6.17
CA PHE A 201 1.22 9.22 -6.07
C PHE A 201 1.18 7.70 -6.22
N VAL A 202 0.38 7.02 -5.38
CA VAL A 202 0.30 5.56 -5.36
C VAL A 202 -0.33 5.02 -6.66
N LEU A 203 -1.25 5.77 -7.26
CA LEU A 203 -1.82 5.47 -8.58
C LEU A 203 -0.77 5.51 -9.69
N ASN A 204 0.19 6.42 -9.65
CA ASN A 204 1.23 6.50 -10.68
C ASN A 204 2.20 5.33 -10.59
N ILE A 205 2.63 4.94 -9.39
CA ILE A 205 3.43 3.71 -9.16
C ILE A 205 2.73 2.50 -9.82
N SER A 206 1.41 2.40 -9.62
CA SER A 206 0.60 1.33 -10.18
C SER A 206 0.54 1.32 -11.71
N LYS A 207 0.53 2.50 -12.33
CA LYS A 207 0.45 2.67 -13.79
C LYS A 207 1.79 2.42 -14.47
N GLU A 208 2.87 2.88 -13.86
CA GLU A 208 4.23 2.73 -14.38
C GLU A 208 4.71 1.29 -14.26
N HIS A 209 4.42 0.64 -13.13
CA HIS A 209 4.95 -0.68 -12.79
C HIS A 209 3.86 -1.76 -12.78
N GLN A 210 3.17 -1.96 -13.91
CA GLN A 210 2.03 -2.89 -13.98
C GLN A 210 2.41 -4.36 -13.86
N ARG A 211 3.65 -4.73 -14.17
CA ARG A 211 4.12 -6.13 -14.24
C ARG A 211 5.17 -6.49 -13.19
N ASN A 212 5.45 -5.57 -12.27
CA ASN A 212 6.46 -5.72 -11.24
C ASN A 212 5.81 -5.80 -9.87
N LEU A 213 6.49 -6.43 -8.91
CA LEU A 213 6.01 -6.60 -7.54
C LEU A 213 6.21 -5.30 -6.76
N LYS A 214 5.12 -4.73 -6.24
CA LYS A 214 5.14 -3.44 -5.52
C LYS A 214 4.92 -3.61 -4.02
N PHE A 215 5.84 -3.07 -3.23
CA PHE A 215 5.71 -2.91 -1.80
C PHE A 215 5.43 -1.46 -1.44
N VAL A 216 4.56 -1.24 -0.47
CA VAL A 216 4.38 0.05 0.20
C VAL A 216 4.42 -0.13 1.71
N HIS A 217 5.11 0.77 2.40
CA HIS A 217 5.14 0.85 3.84
C HIS A 217 4.67 2.23 4.33
N ILE A 218 3.92 2.23 5.44
CA ILE A 218 3.56 3.46 6.15
C ILE A 218 3.44 3.20 7.66
N ASN A 219 4.14 3.98 8.48
CA ASN A 219 3.83 4.09 9.89
C ASN A 219 2.60 5.01 10.06
N ALA A 220 1.46 4.44 10.45
CA ALA A 220 0.20 5.17 10.52
C ALA A 220 0.00 6.00 11.80
N GLN A 221 0.76 5.72 12.87
CA GLN A 221 0.56 6.27 14.22
C GLN A 221 -0.94 6.33 14.60
N SER A 222 -1.62 5.19 14.56
CA SER A 222 -3.06 4.97 14.68
C SER A 222 -3.85 4.92 13.38
N LEU A 223 -4.51 3.79 13.14
CA LEU A 223 -5.62 3.63 12.19
C LEU A 223 -7.00 3.57 12.87
N LEU A 224 -7.12 3.94 14.15
CA LEU A 224 -8.43 4.00 14.84
C LEU A 224 -9.28 5.20 14.41
N SER A 225 -8.63 6.28 13.98
CA SER A 225 -9.33 7.50 13.54
C SER A 225 -10.12 7.22 12.28
N VAL A 226 -11.45 7.42 12.32
CA VAL A 226 -12.35 7.33 11.16
C VAL A 226 -11.82 8.10 9.94
N THR A 227 -11.17 9.24 10.18
CA THR A 227 -10.57 10.05 9.12
C THR A 227 -9.36 9.39 8.50
N LYS A 228 -8.46 8.81 9.32
CA LYS A 228 -7.28 8.09 8.83
C LYS A 228 -7.67 6.82 8.09
N GLN A 229 -8.68 6.09 8.57
CA GLN A 229 -9.24 4.95 7.84
C GLN A 229 -9.81 5.35 6.49
N ALA A 230 -10.54 6.46 6.42
CA ALA A 230 -11.07 6.96 5.15
C ALA A 230 -9.95 7.34 4.17
N GLU A 231 -8.92 8.01 4.65
CA GLU A 231 -7.76 8.38 3.85
C GLU A 231 -6.91 7.17 3.42
N PHE A 232 -6.74 6.18 4.29
CA PHE A 232 -6.10 4.90 3.99
C PHE A 232 -6.81 4.19 2.84
N ILE A 233 -8.13 4.01 2.97
CA ILE A 233 -8.94 3.32 1.98
C ILE A 233 -8.97 4.12 0.66
N ASP A 234 -9.14 5.45 0.70
CA ASP A 234 -9.11 6.28 -0.53
C ASP A 234 -7.77 6.19 -1.27
N THR A 235 -6.66 6.12 -0.54
CA THR A 235 -5.29 6.05 -1.09
C THR A 235 -5.01 4.69 -1.75
N PHE A 236 -5.43 3.58 -1.12
CA PHE A 236 -5.03 2.25 -1.56
C PHE A 236 -6.10 1.49 -2.36
N SER A 237 -7.38 1.83 -2.27
CA SER A 237 -8.43 1.09 -3.01
C SER A 237 -8.36 1.24 -4.53
N HIS A 238 -7.72 2.28 -5.06
CA HIS A 238 -7.62 2.46 -6.50
C HIS A 238 -6.22 2.11 -7.04
N ALA A 239 -5.26 1.96 -6.14
CA ALA A 239 -3.90 1.63 -6.50
C ALA A 239 -3.71 0.12 -6.52
N GLU A 240 -3.05 -0.34 -7.57
CA GLU A 240 -2.75 -1.76 -7.79
C GLU A 240 -1.43 -2.13 -7.08
N ILE A 241 -1.34 -1.85 -5.78
CA ILE A 241 -0.20 -2.27 -4.95
C ILE A 241 -0.35 -3.73 -4.53
N ASP A 242 0.75 -4.47 -4.46
CA ASP A 242 0.68 -5.92 -4.25
C ASP A 242 0.77 -6.29 -2.77
N VAL A 243 1.66 -5.62 -2.04
CA VAL A 243 1.83 -5.78 -0.60
C VAL A 243 1.91 -4.41 0.09
N ILE A 244 1.05 -4.18 1.07
CA ILE A 244 1.03 -2.95 1.88
C ILE A 244 1.30 -3.34 3.34
N ILE A 245 2.32 -2.74 3.94
CA ILE A 245 2.68 -2.96 5.34
C ILE A 245 2.39 -1.68 6.12
N VAL A 246 1.69 -1.83 7.24
CA VAL A 246 1.37 -0.72 8.14
C VAL A 246 1.93 -1.01 9.53
N SER A 247 2.84 -0.15 10.00
CA SER A 247 3.29 -0.12 11.40
C SER A 247 2.46 0.85 12.23
N GLU A 248 2.44 0.62 13.54
CA GLU A 248 1.65 1.39 14.52
C GLU A 248 0.17 1.53 14.15
N THR A 249 -0.47 0.40 13.90
CA THR A 249 -1.89 0.36 13.55
C THR A 249 -2.78 0.83 14.71
N TRP A 250 -2.36 0.56 15.96
CA TRP A 250 -3.13 0.76 17.20
C TRP A 250 -4.52 0.14 17.17
N LEU A 251 -4.74 -0.85 16.29
CA LEU A 251 -5.99 -1.59 16.20
C LEU A 251 -6.15 -2.51 17.40
N LYS A 252 -7.39 -2.90 17.65
CA LYS A 252 -7.78 -3.84 18.71
C LYS A 252 -8.40 -5.06 18.04
N ASP A 253 -8.46 -6.19 18.74
CA ASP A 253 -8.97 -7.45 18.15
C ASP A 253 -10.40 -7.36 17.61
N ASN A 254 -11.19 -6.42 18.11
CA ASN A 254 -12.55 -6.14 17.65
C ASN A 254 -12.64 -5.09 16.52
N VAL A 255 -11.53 -4.53 16.06
CA VAL A 255 -11.49 -3.49 15.02
C VAL A 255 -10.51 -3.90 13.92
N GLN A 256 -11.03 -4.12 12.72
CA GLN A 256 -10.22 -4.37 11.52
C GLN A 256 -10.49 -3.28 10.49
N VAL A 257 -9.47 -2.94 9.69
CA VAL A 257 -9.58 -1.95 8.62
C VAL A 257 -9.39 -2.68 7.30
N ASN A 258 -10.48 -3.18 6.72
CA ASN A 258 -10.39 -4.01 5.52
C ASN A 258 -10.22 -3.14 4.26
N LEU A 259 -9.25 -3.49 3.42
CA LEU A 259 -9.14 -3.03 2.04
C LEU A 259 -9.80 -4.05 1.12
N SER A 260 -10.64 -3.58 0.20
CA SER A 260 -11.25 -4.45 -0.83
C SER A 260 -10.17 -5.06 -1.71
N ASP A 261 -10.32 -6.35 -2.05
CA ASP A 261 -9.35 -7.14 -2.82
C ASP A 261 -7.97 -7.32 -2.15
N TYR A 262 -7.92 -7.27 -0.82
CA TYR A 262 -6.74 -7.66 -0.03
C TYR A 262 -7.08 -8.68 1.06
N ASN A 263 -6.18 -9.64 1.24
CA ASN A 263 -6.07 -10.49 2.41
C ASN A 263 -5.26 -9.73 3.47
N SER A 264 -5.82 -9.53 4.66
CA SER A 264 -5.19 -8.76 5.73
C SER A 264 -4.77 -9.63 6.91
N PHE A 265 -3.54 -9.46 7.38
CA PHE A 265 -2.95 -10.13 8.54
C PHE A 265 -2.59 -9.09 9.59
N TYR A 266 -2.87 -9.37 10.87
CA TYR A 266 -2.68 -8.41 11.96
C TYR A 266 -1.99 -9.03 13.17
N VAL A 267 -1.20 -8.20 13.84
CA VAL A 267 -0.79 -8.33 15.24
C VAL A 267 -1.23 -7.05 15.93
N ASN A 268 -2.10 -7.20 16.92
CA ASN A 268 -2.52 -6.13 17.79
C ASN A 268 -1.80 -6.27 19.13
N ARG A 269 -1.63 -5.15 19.83
CA ARG A 269 -1.05 -5.16 21.17
C ARG A 269 -2.06 -5.73 22.16
N SER A 270 -1.63 -6.71 22.95
CA SER A 270 -2.48 -7.49 23.86
C SER A 270 -2.97 -6.70 25.08
N GLN A 271 -2.22 -5.67 25.48
CA GLN A 271 -2.49 -4.85 26.66
C GLN A 271 -3.23 -3.55 26.30
N LYS A 272 -4.04 -3.00 27.21
CA LYS A 272 -4.83 -1.76 27.02
C LYS A 272 -3.99 -0.47 26.85
N LYS A 273 -2.67 -0.55 26.75
CA LYS A 273 -1.80 0.62 26.51
C LYS A 273 -1.87 1.04 25.04
N MET A 274 -1.80 2.34 24.82
CA MET A 274 -1.80 2.95 23.48
C MET A 274 -0.49 2.61 22.74
N GLY A 275 -0.54 2.53 21.41
CA GLY A 275 0.65 2.28 20.58
C GLY A 275 0.73 0.87 19.98
N GLY A 276 1.66 0.70 19.03
CA GLY A 276 2.07 -0.60 18.49
C GLY A 276 1.11 -1.22 17.47
N GLY A 277 1.38 -2.48 17.19
CA GLY A 277 0.65 -3.30 16.22
C GLY A 277 1.11 -3.12 14.78
N VAL A 278 0.98 -4.20 14.01
CA VAL A 278 1.40 -4.31 12.61
C VAL A 278 0.28 -4.93 11.79
N ALA A 279 0.12 -4.48 10.54
CA ALA A 279 -0.74 -5.10 9.56
C ALA A 279 -0.01 -5.32 8.23
N ILE A 280 -0.28 -6.45 7.58
CA ILE A 280 0.14 -6.73 6.20
C ILE A 280 -1.12 -6.97 5.38
N TYR A 281 -1.28 -6.21 4.30
CA TYR A 281 -2.32 -6.40 3.30
C TYR A 281 -1.67 -6.95 2.03
N VAL A 282 -2.06 -8.17 1.66
CA VAL A 282 -1.62 -8.84 0.43
C VAL A 282 -2.77 -8.89 -0.54
N LYS A 283 -2.57 -8.44 -1.78
CA LYS A 283 -3.63 -8.44 -2.80
C LYS A 283 -4.23 -9.84 -2.95
N SER A 284 -5.56 -9.95 -2.95
CA SER A 284 -6.30 -11.23 -2.90
C SER A 284 -6.08 -12.13 -4.13
N CYS A 285 -5.48 -11.63 -5.21
CA CYS A 285 -5.07 -12.48 -6.34
C CYS A 285 -3.88 -13.39 -6.01
N TYR A 286 -3.11 -13.09 -4.96
CA TYR A 286 -2.03 -13.93 -4.48
C TYR A 286 -2.53 -14.88 -3.40
N LYS A 287 -2.05 -16.13 -3.44
CA LYS A 287 -2.22 -17.04 -2.30
C LYS A 287 -1.28 -16.57 -1.20
N ALA A 288 -1.85 -16.24 -0.04
CA ALA A 288 -1.11 -15.73 1.10
C ALA A 288 -1.44 -16.54 2.36
N LYS A 289 -0.43 -16.94 3.13
CA LYS A 289 -0.59 -17.73 4.35
C LYS A 289 0.25 -17.14 5.49
N LEU A 290 -0.34 -17.03 6.67
CA LEU A 290 0.38 -16.67 7.89
C LEU A 290 1.37 -17.79 8.26
N VAL A 291 2.65 -17.44 8.42
CA VAL A 291 3.73 -18.35 8.78
C VAL A 291 4.01 -18.27 10.28
N SER A 292 4.34 -17.08 10.77
CA SER A 292 4.58 -16.80 12.18
C SER A 292 4.15 -15.38 12.54
N LYS A 293 3.96 -15.10 13.82
CA LYS A 293 3.71 -13.76 14.34
C LYS A 293 4.10 -13.67 15.82
N SER A 294 4.48 -12.47 16.25
CA SER A 294 4.66 -12.15 17.67
C SER A 294 3.35 -12.21 18.47
N GLN A 295 3.44 -12.29 19.80
CA GLN A 295 2.29 -12.24 20.70
C GLN A 295 1.74 -10.81 20.94
N GLY A 296 2.41 -9.76 20.45
CA GLY A 296 1.96 -8.37 20.64
C GLY A 296 2.25 -7.82 22.04
N ASP A 297 3.37 -8.22 22.64
CA ASP A 297 3.83 -7.72 23.94
C ASP A 297 4.40 -6.31 23.82
N ILE A 298 4.13 -5.45 24.82
CA ILE A 298 4.49 -4.03 24.75
C ILE A 298 5.99 -3.75 24.70
N ASP A 299 6.78 -4.61 25.34
CA ASP A 299 8.22 -4.48 25.45
C ASP A 299 8.95 -5.36 24.43
N ARG A 300 8.25 -5.96 23.46
CA ARG A 300 8.86 -6.78 22.41
C ARG A 300 8.55 -6.20 21.02
N PRO A 301 9.38 -6.48 20.00
CA PRO A 301 9.01 -6.19 18.63
C PRO A 301 7.71 -6.89 18.24
N GLU A 302 6.80 -6.13 17.63
CA GLU A 302 5.59 -6.67 17.04
C GLU A 302 5.85 -6.98 15.57
N TYR A 303 5.69 -8.24 15.16
CA TYR A 303 5.97 -8.67 13.78
C TYR A 303 5.06 -9.77 13.26
N ILE A 304 4.97 -9.89 11.94
CA ILE A 304 4.19 -10.87 11.19
C ILE A 304 5.02 -11.38 10.00
N LEU A 305 5.08 -12.70 9.82
CA LEU A 305 5.67 -13.35 8.65
C LEU A 305 4.55 -13.97 7.81
N VAL A 306 4.49 -13.61 6.53
CA VAL A 306 3.50 -14.09 5.57
C VAL A 306 4.21 -14.71 4.38
N ASP A 307 3.82 -15.93 4.06
CA ASP A 307 4.14 -16.63 2.81
C ASP A 307 3.20 -16.09 1.72
N ILE A 308 3.78 -15.67 0.59
CA ILE A 308 3.04 -15.18 -0.58
C ILE A 308 3.53 -15.93 -1.81
N MET A 309 2.60 -16.53 -2.55
CA MET A 309 2.89 -17.16 -3.84
C MET A 309 2.53 -16.19 -4.98
N VAL A 310 3.55 -15.75 -5.71
CA VAL A 310 3.45 -14.83 -6.85
C VAL A 310 3.87 -15.59 -8.11
N GLY A 311 2.89 -16.04 -8.90
CA GLY A 311 3.16 -16.93 -10.04
C GLY A 311 3.70 -18.27 -9.56
N MET A 312 4.93 -18.62 -9.95
CA MET A 312 5.63 -19.81 -9.47
C MET A 312 6.59 -19.51 -8.31
N GLU A 313 6.79 -18.23 -7.98
CA GLU A 313 7.77 -17.80 -6.99
C GLU A 313 7.12 -17.75 -5.59
N LYS A 314 7.86 -18.28 -4.61
CA LYS A 314 7.46 -18.31 -3.20
C LYS A 314 8.24 -17.22 -2.46
N ILE A 315 7.53 -16.29 -1.84
CA ILE A 315 8.08 -15.07 -1.24
C ILE A 315 7.73 -15.03 0.25
N LEU A 316 8.72 -14.73 1.10
CA LEU A 316 8.49 -14.45 2.52
C LEU A 316 8.47 -12.94 2.74
N VAL A 317 7.40 -12.44 3.35
CA VAL A 317 7.29 -11.02 3.74
C VAL A 317 7.17 -10.93 5.25
N ALA A 318 8.10 -10.20 5.87
CA ALA A 318 8.09 -9.86 7.28
C ALA A 318 7.71 -8.39 7.47
N GLY A 319 6.57 -8.16 8.11
CA GLY A 319 6.15 -6.84 8.59
C GLY A 319 6.55 -6.66 10.05
N ILE A 320 7.25 -5.59 10.40
CA ILE A 320 7.76 -5.36 11.77
C ILE A 320 7.51 -3.93 12.28
N TYR A 321 7.25 -3.81 13.57
CA TYR A 321 7.36 -2.59 14.33
C TYR A 321 8.12 -2.89 15.61
N ARG A 322 9.28 -2.25 15.80
CA ARG A 322 10.06 -2.34 17.03
C ARG A 322 9.80 -1.07 17.85
N PRO A 323 9.24 -1.16 19.06
CA PRO A 323 9.12 0.01 19.91
C PRO A 323 10.49 0.58 20.31
N PRO A 324 10.61 1.89 20.56
CA PRO A 324 11.89 2.53 20.84
C PRO A 324 12.50 2.03 22.16
N LYS A 325 13.84 1.97 22.22
CA LYS A 325 14.64 1.60 23.42
C LYS A 325 14.49 0.16 23.90
N ILE A 326 14.09 -0.76 23.04
CA ILE A 326 14.01 -2.20 23.34
C ILE A 326 15.27 -2.90 22.84
N GLY A 327 16.18 -3.29 23.72
CA GLY A 327 17.50 -3.83 23.36
C GLY A 327 17.55 -5.23 22.74
N TYR A 328 16.42 -5.85 22.40
CA TYR A 328 16.37 -7.24 21.95
C TYR A 328 15.48 -7.45 20.71
N LEU A 329 15.95 -8.31 19.80
CA LEU A 329 15.28 -8.75 18.57
C LEU A 329 15.04 -10.27 18.55
N ASP A 330 15.36 -10.99 19.62
CA ASP A 330 15.56 -12.46 19.60
C ASP A 330 14.37 -13.22 18.99
N GLY A 331 13.14 -12.94 19.41
CA GLY A 331 11.97 -13.63 18.85
C GLY A 331 11.78 -13.41 17.34
N PHE A 332 12.01 -12.18 16.87
CA PHE A 332 11.98 -11.88 15.45
C PHE A 332 13.15 -12.54 14.70
N ARG A 333 14.35 -12.47 15.28
CA ARG A 333 15.57 -13.05 14.72
C ARG A 333 15.46 -14.57 14.55
N ASP A 334 14.97 -15.26 15.56
CA ASP A 334 14.84 -16.72 15.55
C ASP A 334 13.82 -17.17 14.49
N ASP A 335 12.67 -16.47 14.40
CA ASP A 335 11.66 -16.75 13.38
C ASP A 335 12.17 -16.45 11.97
N ILE A 336 12.81 -15.30 11.74
CA ILE A 336 13.28 -14.94 10.39
C ILE A 336 14.41 -15.88 9.93
N TYR A 337 15.33 -16.29 10.81
CA TYR A 337 16.39 -17.26 10.48
C TYR A 337 15.82 -18.63 10.14
N LYS A 338 14.82 -19.08 10.91
CA LYS A 338 14.17 -20.37 10.67
C LYS A 338 13.53 -20.45 9.29
N PHE A 339 12.85 -19.39 8.87
CA PHE A 339 12.05 -19.44 7.64
C PHE A 339 12.80 -18.96 6.40
N THR A 340 13.77 -18.04 6.50
CA THR A 340 14.41 -17.43 5.30
C THR A 340 15.02 -18.45 4.35
N ILE A 341 15.51 -19.59 4.86
CA ILE A 341 16.16 -20.66 4.08
C ILE A 341 15.19 -21.29 3.06
N ASP A 342 13.90 -21.33 3.35
CA ASP A 342 12.89 -21.99 2.53
C ASP A 342 12.37 -21.12 1.36
N TYR A 343 12.87 -19.89 1.22
CA TYR A 343 12.34 -18.91 0.28
C TYR A 343 13.45 -18.28 -0.55
N LYS A 344 13.21 -18.22 -1.86
CA LYS A 344 14.10 -17.55 -2.82
C LYS A 344 14.14 -16.04 -2.56
N TYR A 345 12.98 -15.43 -2.32
CA TYR A 345 12.85 -14.01 -2.07
C TYR A 345 12.32 -13.74 -0.67
N THR A 346 13.02 -12.91 0.08
CA THR A 346 12.66 -12.51 1.43
C THR A 346 12.72 -11.00 1.59
N PHE A 347 11.70 -10.43 2.21
CA PHE A 347 11.54 -8.99 2.42
C PHE A 347 11.27 -8.70 3.89
N ILE A 348 11.98 -7.73 4.46
CA ILE A 348 11.71 -7.19 5.80
C ILE A 348 11.30 -5.74 5.65
N VAL A 349 10.11 -5.40 6.14
CA VAL A 349 9.49 -4.10 5.94
C VAL A 349 8.87 -3.61 7.23
N GLY A 350 9.17 -2.38 7.64
CA GLY A 350 8.66 -1.90 8.92
C GLY A 350 9.34 -0.67 9.47
N ASP A 351 9.01 -0.38 10.73
CA ASP A 351 9.66 0.67 11.52
C ASP A 351 10.48 0.02 12.63
N LEU A 352 11.81 0.17 12.56
CA LEU A 352 12.74 -0.43 13.52
C LEU A 352 13.06 0.51 14.69
N ASN A 353 12.60 1.76 14.63
CA ASN A 353 12.93 2.84 15.58
C ASN A 353 14.44 2.93 15.89
N ALA A 354 15.28 2.72 14.87
CA ALA A 354 16.73 2.75 14.98
C ALA A 354 17.34 3.50 13.81
N ARG A 355 18.32 4.37 14.11
CA ARG A 355 19.12 5.04 13.09
C ARG A 355 20.21 4.07 12.64
N LEU A 356 20.03 3.45 11.48
CA LEU A 356 20.95 2.43 10.96
C LEU A 356 22.40 2.93 10.79
N GLU A 357 22.60 4.24 10.66
CA GLU A 357 23.91 4.88 10.58
C GLU A 357 24.57 5.14 11.95
N SER A 358 23.85 4.91 13.06
CA SER A 358 24.36 5.17 14.41
C SER A 358 25.21 4.01 14.92
N ASN A 359 26.29 4.31 15.64
CA ASN A 359 27.16 3.29 16.26
C ASN A 359 26.62 2.77 17.61
N SER A 360 25.30 2.69 17.75
CA SER A 360 24.66 2.19 18.97
C SER A 360 24.60 0.66 18.99
N GLU A 361 24.68 0.06 20.17
CA GLU A 361 24.62 -1.41 20.32
C GLU A 361 23.31 -1.99 19.77
N GLU A 362 22.20 -1.27 19.96
CA GLU A 362 20.90 -1.62 19.39
C GLU A 362 20.94 -1.66 17.85
N THR A 363 21.65 -0.73 17.23
CA THR A 363 21.78 -0.66 15.76
C THR A 363 22.64 -1.80 15.24
N LYS A 364 23.72 -2.16 15.95
CA LYS A 364 24.55 -3.33 15.57
C LYS A 364 23.73 -4.61 15.54
N ILE A 365 22.91 -4.88 16.57
CA ILE A 365 22.05 -6.07 16.61
C ILE A 365 21.11 -6.11 15.40
N ILE A 366 20.54 -4.96 15.02
CA ILE A 366 19.66 -4.84 13.84
C ILE A 366 20.44 -5.10 12.55
N VAL A 367 21.58 -4.42 12.37
CA VAL A 367 22.42 -4.54 11.17
C VAL A 367 22.96 -5.96 11.01
N ASP A 368 23.38 -6.59 12.11
CA ASP A 368 23.84 -7.99 12.13
C ASP A 368 22.71 -8.94 11.74
N THR A 369 21.50 -8.74 12.29
CA THR A 369 20.32 -9.55 11.94
C THR A 369 19.97 -9.43 10.45
N LEU A 370 20.00 -8.21 9.90
CA LEU A 370 19.77 -7.97 8.48
C LEU A 370 20.86 -8.63 7.63
N SER A 371 22.12 -8.45 8.00
CA SER A 371 23.28 -9.00 7.27
C SER A 371 23.27 -10.53 7.24
N LEU A 372 22.93 -11.18 8.35
CA LEU A 372 22.83 -12.64 8.45
C LEU A 372 21.68 -13.21 7.60
N CYS A 373 20.62 -12.43 7.36
CA CYS A 373 19.54 -12.76 6.43
C CYS A 373 19.83 -12.32 4.98
N ASN A 374 21.07 -11.89 4.67
CA ASN A 374 21.47 -11.29 3.40
C ASN A 374 20.54 -10.13 2.97
N GLN A 375 20.02 -9.35 3.90
CA GLN A 375 19.09 -8.27 3.62
C GLN A 375 19.82 -6.97 3.30
N HIS A 376 19.46 -6.38 2.17
CA HIS A 376 19.95 -5.08 1.71
C HIS A 376 18.84 -4.05 1.84
N CYS A 377 19.09 -2.98 2.60
CA CYS A 377 18.13 -1.89 2.79
C CYS A 377 18.04 -1.01 1.53
N VAL A 378 16.81 -0.66 1.13
CA VAL A 378 16.56 0.35 0.10
C VAL A 378 17.03 1.71 0.64
N PRO A 379 17.81 2.49 -0.14
CA PRO A 379 18.46 3.71 0.36
C PRO A 379 17.50 4.91 0.33
N PHE A 380 16.60 4.98 1.32
CA PHE A 380 15.70 6.11 1.51
C PHE A 380 16.41 7.32 2.15
N GLU A 381 15.88 8.50 1.86
CA GLU A 381 16.18 9.74 2.61
C GLU A 381 15.53 9.65 4.00
N PRO A 382 15.76 10.61 4.93
CA PRO A 382 15.11 10.59 6.23
C PRO A 382 13.59 10.38 6.12
N THR A 383 13.07 9.40 6.85
CA THR A 383 11.69 8.90 6.71
C THR A 383 10.74 9.47 7.75
N PHE A 384 11.28 10.07 8.81
CA PHE A 384 10.54 10.68 9.91
C PHE A 384 10.91 12.16 10.08
N HIS A 385 9.90 13.03 10.05
CA HIS A 385 10.09 14.48 10.03
C HIS A 385 9.36 15.20 11.17
N VAL A 386 10.13 15.74 12.11
CA VAL A 386 9.65 16.68 13.13
C VAL A 386 10.51 17.94 13.11
N ILE A 387 10.02 19.04 13.72
CA ILE A 387 10.75 20.32 13.69
C ILE A 387 12.16 20.13 14.25
N GLY A 388 13.17 20.40 13.41
CA GLY A 388 14.59 20.36 13.78
C GLY A 388 15.19 18.95 13.94
N CYS A 389 14.45 17.88 13.59
CA CYS A 389 14.98 16.52 13.65
C CYS A 389 14.39 15.67 12.52
N ASP A 390 15.27 15.22 11.64
CA ASP A 390 15.00 14.24 10.59
C ASP A 390 15.70 12.93 10.95
N SER A 391 15.06 11.79 10.70
CA SER A 391 15.65 10.47 10.99
C SER A 391 15.12 9.41 10.04
N THR A 392 16.00 8.49 9.62
CA THR A 392 15.63 7.28 8.87
C THR A 392 15.35 6.17 9.87
N LEU A 393 14.06 5.86 10.07
CA LEU A 393 13.59 4.86 11.06
C LEU A 393 12.89 3.67 10.39
N ASP A 394 12.30 3.93 9.23
CA ASP A 394 11.51 3.00 8.45
C ASP A 394 12.40 2.31 7.40
N VAL A 395 12.21 1.00 7.22
CA VAL A 395 13.05 0.16 6.37
C VAL A 395 12.19 -0.65 5.41
N ILE A 396 12.63 -0.72 4.16
CA ILE A 396 12.31 -1.81 3.24
C ILE A 396 13.64 -2.46 2.89
N SER A 397 13.79 -3.76 3.17
CA SER A 397 14.97 -4.53 2.79
C SER A 397 14.60 -5.79 2.02
N SER A 398 15.54 -6.28 1.23
CA SER A 398 15.38 -7.51 0.46
C SER A 398 16.68 -8.30 0.33
N ASN A 399 16.58 -9.62 0.17
CA ASN A 399 17.72 -10.47 -0.20
C ASN A 399 18.07 -10.45 -1.71
N CYS A 400 17.35 -9.69 -2.52
CA CYS A 400 17.56 -9.59 -3.97
C CYS A 400 17.74 -8.14 -4.44
N PRO A 401 18.80 -7.43 -4.00
CA PRO A 401 19.01 -6.01 -4.33
C PRO A 401 19.05 -5.74 -5.84
N ASP A 402 19.58 -6.68 -6.63
CA ASP A 402 19.67 -6.55 -8.10
C ASP A 402 18.30 -6.51 -8.79
N HIS A 403 17.22 -6.94 -8.11
CA HIS A 403 15.87 -6.87 -8.65
C HIS A 403 15.19 -5.54 -8.34
N LEU A 404 15.77 -4.64 -7.54
CA LEU A 404 15.17 -3.34 -7.25
C LEU A 404 15.20 -2.44 -8.49
N ILE A 405 14.03 -2.12 -9.05
CA ILE A 405 13.90 -1.28 -10.26
C ILE A 405 13.63 0.18 -9.89
N ASP A 406 12.76 0.41 -8.91
CA ASP A 406 12.28 1.74 -8.54
C ASP A 406 11.94 1.79 -7.05
N PHE A 407 12.16 2.93 -6.43
CA PHE A 407 11.81 3.19 -5.04
C PHE A 407 11.64 4.68 -4.82
N GLY A 408 10.93 5.02 -3.75
CA GLY A 408 10.82 6.41 -3.34
C GLY A 408 9.96 6.59 -2.10
N GLN A 409 9.83 7.85 -1.70
CA GLN A 409 9.09 8.22 -0.49
C GLN A 409 8.27 9.48 -0.70
N ARG A 410 7.19 9.61 0.08
CA ARG A 410 6.31 10.79 0.07
C ARG A 410 5.72 11.08 1.43
N ALA A 411 5.76 12.35 1.83
CA ALA A 411 5.10 12.83 3.04
C ALA A 411 3.62 12.42 3.11
N ALA A 412 3.23 11.87 4.26
CA ALA A 412 1.89 11.34 4.51
C ALA A 412 1.15 12.09 5.67
N PRO A 413 0.89 13.42 5.56
CA PRO A 413 0.24 14.28 6.57
C PRO A 413 -1.07 13.79 7.18
N GLY A 414 -1.84 12.99 6.44
CA GLY A 414 -3.05 12.39 6.97
C GLY A 414 -2.80 11.38 8.07
N PHE A 415 -1.63 10.73 8.04
CA PHE A 415 -1.27 9.62 8.89
C PHE A 415 -0.37 10.08 10.02
N SER A 416 0.88 10.44 9.73
CA SER A 416 1.88 10.65 10.77
C SER A 416 2.97 11.63 10.32
N ALA A 417 3.98 11.77 11.17
CA ALA A 417 5.24 12.43 10.83
C ALA A 417 6.13 11.61 9.90
N HIS A 418 5.82 10.31 9.70
CA HIS A 418 6.53 9.43 8.79
C HIS A 418 6.07 9.65 7.34
N ASP A 419 6.99 9.34 6.42
CA ASP A 419 6.72 9.25 5.01
C ASP A 419 6.11 7.89 4.66
N LEU A 420 5.36 7.86 3.55
CA LEU A 420 4.98 6.63 2.87
C LEU A 420 6.16 6.22 1.98
N LEU A 421 6.65 4.99 2.14
CA LEU A 421 7.74 4.42 1.36
C LEU A 421 7.19 3.44 0.32
N TYR A 422 7.82 3.38 -0.84
CA TYR A 422 7.56 2.32 -1.82
C TYR A 422 8.84 1.75 -2.41
N ALA A 423 8.78 0.50 -2.82
CA ALA A 423 9.82 -0.18 -3.58
C ALA A 423 9.19 -1.13 -4.59
N VAL A 424 9.80 -1.23 -5.76
CA VAL A 424 9.36 -2.02 -6.91
C VAL A 424 10.48 -2.98 -7.30
N PHE A 425 10.15 -4.27 -7.33
CA PHE A 425 11.09 -5.32 -7.65
C PHE A 425 10.73 -6.01 -8.97
N ASP A 426 11.74 -6.40 -9.75
CA ASP A 426 11.63 -7.15 -11.00
C ASP A 426 11.27 -8.62 -10.77
N ILE A 427 10.18 -8.84 -10.06
CA ILE A 427 9.58 -10.14 -9.84
C ILE A 427 8.28 -10.13 -10.64
N SER A 428 8.29 -10.90 -11.73
CA SER A 428 7.18 -10.95 -12.68
C SER A 428 5.89 -11.39 -12.00
N ILE A 429 4.90 -10.50 -11.96
CA ILE A 429 3.56 -10.86 -11.49
C ILE A 429 2.76 -11.48 -12.65
N PRO A 430 1.95 -12.53 -12.40
CA PRO A 430 1.06 -13.07 -13.42
C PRO A 430 0.14 -11.99 -13.96
N SER A 431 -0.06 -11.98 -15.29
CA SER A 431 -1.04 -11.13 -15.94
C SER A 431 -2.41 -11.31 -15.28
N LYS A 432 -2.92 -10.26 -14.63
CA LYS A 432 -4.28 -10.27 -14.09
C LYS A 432 -5.29 -10.49 -15.23
N LEU A 433 -6.03 -11.59 -15.18
CA LEU A 433 -7.33 -11.65 -15.84
C LEU A 433 -8.23 -10.64 -15.10
N LYS A 434 -8.65 -9.58 -15.78
CA LYS A 434 -9.70 -8.70 -15.25
C LYS A 434 -10.93 -9.59 -15.01
N LYS A 435 -11.47 -9.60 -13.79
CA LYS A 435 -12.75 -10.27 -13.51
C LYS A 435 -13.85 -9.49 -14.22
N GLU A 436 -14.06 -9.79 -15.49
CA GLU A 436 -15.20 -9.31 -16.25
C GLU A 436 -16.42 -10.10 -15.80
N ILE A 437 -17.46 -9.37 -15.38
CA ILE A 437 -18.74 -9.97 -15.04
C ILE A 437 -19.68 -9.77 -16.22
N SER A 438 -20.12 -10.88 -16.79
CA SER A 438 -21.16 -10.91 -17.81
C SER A 438 -22.53 -11.02 -17.15
N TYR A 439 -23.47 -10.16 -17.56
CA TYR A 439 -24.85 -10.22 -17.09
C TYR A 439 -25.83 -9.80 -18.18
N ARG A 440 -27.10 -10.21 -18.03
CA ARG A 440 -28.22 -9.72 -18.85
C ARG A 440 -29.09 -8.81 -17.98
N ASN A 441 -29.48 -7.65 -18.51
CA ASN A 441 -30.38 -6.75 -17.80
C ASN A 441 -31.84 -7.00 -18.21
N PHE A 442 -32.59 -7.70 -17.36
CA PHE A 442 -34.02 -7.97 -17.59
C PHE A 442 -34.95 -6.83 -17.16
N LYS A 443 -34.45 -5.77 -16.52
CA LYS A 443 -35.31 -4.70 -15.96
C LYS A 443 -35.88 -3.76 -17.03
N ASN A 444 -35.21 -3.65 -18.17
CA ASN A 444 -35.55 -2.68 -19.21
C ASN A 444 -36.11 -3.37 -20.47
N ILE A 445 -36.59 -4.61 -20.34
CA ILE A 445 -37.25 -5.31 -21.44
C ILE A 445 -38.64 -4.69 -21.62
N VAL A 446 -38.97 -4.33 -22.85
CA VAL A 446 -40.33 -3.99 -23.27
C VAL A 446 -41.08 -5.31 -23.46
N VAL A 447 -42.13 -5.54 -22.67
CA VAL A 447 -42.81 -6.84 -22.60
C VAL A 447 -43.64 -7.09 -23.85
N GLU A 448 -44.24 -6.04 -24.40
CA GLU A 448 -45.05 -6.07 -25.62
C GLU A 448 -44.23 -6.59 -26.81
N ASP A 449 -43.09 -5.96 -27.09
CA ASP A 449 -42.17 -6.40 -28.16
C ASP A 449 -41.71 -7.85 -27.98
N LEU A 450 -41.44 -8.26 -26.73
CA LEU A 450 -41.05 -9.64 -26.41
C LEU A 450 -42.19 -10.62 -26.72
N LEU A 451 -43.42 -10.28 -26.38
CA LEU A 451 -44.57 -11.13 -26.66
C LEU A 451 -44.85 -11.23 -28.16
N ASP A 452 -44.73 -10.12 -28.91
CA ASP A 452 -44.84 -10.14 -30.36
C ASP A 452 -43.80 -11.07 -31.01
N ASP A 453 -42.55 -11.01 -30.55
CA ASP A 453 -41.48 -11.90 -31.02
C ASP A 453 -41.68 -13.36 -30.60
N VAL A 454 -42.23 -13.63 -29.41
CA VAL A 454 -42.59 -14.98 -28.97
C VAL A 454 -43.73 -15.54 -29.83
N GLY A 455 -44.73 -14.72 -30.15
CA GLY A 455 -45.86 -15.09 -31.01
C GLY A 455 -45.45 -15.31 -32.47
N GLY A 456 -44.46 -14.55 -32.96
CA GLY A 456 -43.88 -14.71 -34.30
C GLY A 456 -42.81 -15.80 -34.42
N ALA A 457 -42.34 -16.37 -33.31
CA ALA A 457 -41.29 -17.38 -33.34
C ALA A 457 -41.75 -18.70 -33.98
N ASN A 458 -40.86 -19.33 -34.76
CA ASN A 458 -41.16 -20.60 -35.42
C ASN A 458 -40.97 -21.79 -34.46
N TRP A 459 -42.03 -22.17 -33.76
CA TRP A 459 -42.06 -23.33 -32.85
C TRP A 459 -42.24 -24.67 -33.56
N SER A 460 -42.37 -24.70 -34.90
CA SER A 460 -42.66 -25.95 -35.62
C SER A 460 -41.59 -27.02 -35.44
N SER A 461 -40.32 -26.63 -35.24
CA SER A 461 -39.22 -27.54 -34.92
C SER A 461 -39.48 -28.27 -33.60
N VAL A 462 -39.98 -27.59 -32.57
CA VAL A 462 -40.33 -28.19 -31.28
C VAL A 462 -41.51 -29.15 -31.42
N TYR A 463 -42.55 -28.78 -32.17
CA TYR A 463 -43.72 -29.65 -32.34
C TYR A 463 -43.40 -30.93 -33.13
N LYS A 464 -42.60 -30.82 -34.20
CA LYS A 464 -42.31 -31.91 -35.15
C LYS A 464 -41.22 -32.89 -34.71
N SER A 465 -40.30 -32.51 -33.81
CA SER A 465 -39.22 -33.42 -33.37
C SER A 465 -39.77 -34.71 -32.75
N THR A 466 -39.10 -35.84 -32.99
CA THR A 466 -39.55 -37.18 -32.56
C THR A 466 -38.95 -37.64 -31.23
N ASP A 467 -38.06 -36.86 -30.64
CA ASP A 467 -37.43 -37.18 -29.37
C ASP A 467 -37.48 -35.98 -28.42
N ILE A 468 -37.57 -36.28 -27.12
CA ILE A 468 -37.77 -35.26 -26.08
C ILE A 468 -36.57 -34.31 -25.97
N ASP A 469 -35.36 -34.80 -26.20
CA ASP A 469 -34.14 -34.00 -26.09
C ASP A 469 -34.05 -32.98 -27.22
N SER A 470 -34.33 -33.36 -28.46
CA SER A 470 -34.41 -32.44 -29.60
C SER A 470 -35.53 -31.42 -29.43
N LYS A 471 -36.71 -31.82 -28.90
CA LYS A 471 -37.79 -30.88 -28.57
C LYS A 471 -37.29 -29.79 -27.62
N LEU A 472 -36.63 -30.21 -26.54
CA LEU A 472 -36.12 -29.29 -25.53
C LEU A 472 -34.94 -28.43 -26.04
N ASN A 473 -34.04 -29.00 -26.84
CA ASN A 473 -32.92 -28.25 -27.42
C ASN A 473 -33.43 -27.15 -28.36
N ASN A 474 -34.35 -27.48 -29.28
CA ASN A 474 -34.99 -26.50 -30.15
C ASN A 474 -35.71 -25.40 -29.35
N PHE A 475 -36.40 -25.77 -28.27
CA PHE A 475 -37.02 -24.80 -27.36
C PHE A 475 -35.98 -23.87 -26.73
N ASN A 476 -34.90 -24.44 -26.17
CA ASN A 476 -33.85 -23.67 -25.52
C ASN A 476 -33.14 -22.71 -26.50
N ASP A 477 -32.89 -23.15 -27.74
CA ASP A 477 -32.25 -22.33 -28.77
C ASP A 477 -33.09 -21.10 -29.13
N ILE A 478 -34.40 -21.30 -29.33
CA ILE A 478 -35.33 -20.19 -29.59
C ILE A 478 -35.38 -19.23 -28.39
N MET A 479 -35.48 -19.78 -27.18
CA MET A 479 -35.51 -18.97 -25.95
C MET A 479 -34.22 -18.17 -25.75
N MET A 480 -33.06 -18.76 -26.04
CA MET A 480 -31.77 -18.08 -25.98
C MET A 480 -31.67 -16.97 -27.02
N SER A 481 -32.14 -17.19 -28.25
CA SER A 481 -32.22 -16.16 -29.30
C SER A 481 -33.10 -14.98 -28.88
N LEU A 482 -34.27 -15.24 -28.27
CA LEU A 482 -35.14 -14.19 -27.73
C LEU A 482 -34.44 -13.43 -26.59
N MET A 483 -33.75 -14.13 -25.70
CA MET A 483 -32.95 -13.50 -24.65
C MET A 483 -31.82 -12.64 -25.21
N ASP A 484 -31.17 -13.04 -26.31
CA ASP A 484 -30.14 -12.27 -26.99
C ASP A 484 -30.68 -11.00 -27.62
N LYS A 485 -31.89 -11.05 -28.19
CA LYS A 485 -32.57 -9.88 -28.78
C LYS A 485 -32.99 -8.87 -27.71
N HIS A 486 -33.73 -9.30 -26.69
CA HIS A 486 -34.35 -8.37 -25.72
C HIS A 486 -33.49 -8.07 -24.50
N ALA A 487 -32.53 -8.93 -24.17
CA ALA A 487 -31.66 -8.77 -23.01
C ALA A 487 -30.22 -9.21 -23.33
N PRO A 488 -29.52 -8.52 -24.26
CA PRO A 488 -28.19 -8.90 -24.70
C PRO A 488 -27.20 -8.96 -23.52
N VAL A 489 -26.22 -9.86 -23.63
CA VAL A 489 -25.15 -9.98 -22.64
C VAL A 489 -24.32 -8.70 -22.62
N LYS A 490 -24.21 -8.11 -21.43
CA LYS A 490 -23.33 -6.97 -21.17
C LYS A 490 -22.20 -7.42 -20.27
N THR A 491 -20.97 -7.03 -20.62
CA THR A 491 -19.79 -7.20 -19.78
C THR A 491 -19.51 -5.88 -19.06
N PHE A 492 -19.12 -5.98 -17.80
CA PHE A 492 -18.54 -4.84 -17.10
C PHE A 492 -17.44 -5.30 -16.16
N VAL A 493 -16.49 -4.41 -15.91
CA VAL A 493 -15.51 -4.58 -14.86
C VAL A 493 -16.10 -3.92 -13.60
N PRO A 494 -16.34 -4.67 -12.51
CA PRO A 494 -16.81 -4.09 -11.27
C PRO A 494 -15.83 -3.00 -10.82
N GLN A 495 -16.30 -1.76 -10.75
CA GLN A 495 -15.52 -0.70 -10.13
C GLN A 495 -15.53 -0.94 -8.62
N GLN A 496 -14.34 -1.00 -8.00
CA GLN A 496 -14.22 -1.21 -6.56
C GLN A 496 -15.07 -0.21 -5.78
N CYS A 497 -15.53 -0.65 -4.61
CA CYS A 497 -16.48 0.04 -3.77
C CYS A 497 -15.93 1.41 -3.33
N LYS A 498 -16.27 2.47 -4.06
CA LYS A 498 -15.92 3.85 -3.69
C LYS A 498 -16.52 4.13 -2.32
N GLN A 499 -15.73 4.65 -1.39
CA GLN A 499 -16.28 5.27 -0.18
C GLN A 499 -17.22 6.40 -0.62
N PRO A 500 -18.56 6.27 -0.52
CA PRO A 500 -19.47 7.19 -1.20
C PRO A 500 -19.40 8.61 -0.64
N TRP A 501 -18.92 8.72 0.61
CA TRP A 501 -18.69 10.00 1.29
C TRP A 501 -17.39 10.70 0.88
N MET A 502 -16.42 10.01 0.25
CA MET A 502 -15.16 10.61 -0.21
C MET A 502 -15.36 11.33 -1.55
N VAL A 503 -15.96 12.51 -1.47
CA VAL A 503 -16.22 13.39 -2.63
C VAL A 503 -15.05 14.34 -2.90
N ASN A 504 -15.02 14.93 -4.09
CA ASN A 504 -13.91 15.78 -4.56
C ASN A 504 -13.64 16.98 -3.65
N ASP A 505 -14.64 17.56 -3.00
CA ASP A 505 -14.44 18.69 -2.09
C ASP A 505 -13.66 18.29 -0.83
N ILE A 506 -13.85 17.07 -0.34
CA ILE A 506 -13.05 16.52 0.77
C ILE A 506 -11.60 16.35 0.31
N ARG A 507 -11.38 15.80 -0.89
CA ARG A 507 -10.02 15.64 -1.46
C ARG A 507 -9.32 16.99 -1.66
N LYS A 508 -10.04 18.02 -2.09
CA LYS A 508 -9.50 19.40 -2.20
C LYS A 508 -9.09 19.95 -0.83
N LEU A 509 -9.91 19.73 0.21
CA LEU A 509 -9.56 20.14 1.58
C LEU A 509 -8.35 19.38 2.14
N MET A 510 -8.19 18.10 1.81
CA MET A 510 -6.99 17.32 2.14
C MET A 510 -5.75 17.89 1.44
N LYS A 511 -5.83 18.18 0.12
CA LYS A 511 -4.73 18.85 -0.60
C LYS A 511 -4.35 20.20 0.03
N LYS A 512 -5.35 20.98 0.48
CA LYS A 512 -5.09 22.25 1.21
C LYS A 512 -4.38 22.02 2.54
N ARG A 513 -4.81 21.02 3.32
CA ARG A 513 -4.15 20.62 4.58
C ARG A 513 -2.68 20.28 4.33
N ASP A 514 -2.38 19.53 3.28
CA ASP A 514 -1.03 19.02 2.98
C ASP A 514 -0.09 20.16 2.61
N LYS A 515 -0.55 21.08 1.73
CA LYS A 515 0.19 22.31 1.39
C LYS A 515 0.48 23.17 2.62
N LEU A 516 -0.46 23.29 3.56
CA LEU A 516 -0.27 24.04 4.79
C LEU A 516 0.72 23.35 5.74
N ARG A 517 0.77 22.01 5.78
CA ARG A 517 1.81 21.29 6.55
C ARG A 517 3.20 21.58 5.99
N GLU A 518 3.37 21.48 4.67
CA GLU A 518 4.66 21.78 4.03
C GLU A 518 5.11 23.21 4.31
N LYS A 519 4.19 24.18 4.22
CA LYS A 519 4.48 25.58 4.55
C LYS A 519 4.88 25.74 6.02
N PHE A 520 4.18 25.08 6.94
CA PHE A 520 4.50 25.10 8.37
C PHE A 520 5.88 24.50 8.66
N LEU A 521 6.22 23.36 8.06
CA LEU A 521 7.52 22.71 8.27
C LEU A 521 8.68 23.58 7.76
N LYS A 522 8.48 24.33 6.66
CA LYS A 522 9.49 25.23 6.10
C LYS A 522 9.63 26.55 6.87
N SER A 523 8.51 27.16 7.26
CA SER A 523 8.50 28.48 7.90
C SER A 523 8.75 28.42 9.42
N ASN A 524 8.43 27.30 10.05
CA ASN A 524 8.36 27.14 11.51
C ASN A 524 7.55 28.25 12.22
N CYS A 525 6.61 28.89 11.51
CA CYS A 525 5.83 30.02 12.03
C CYS A 525 4.62 29.53 12.86
N PRO A 526 4.34 30.10 14.05
CA PRO A 526 3.17 29.75 14.86
C PRO A 526 1.83 29.92 14.12
N LEU A 527 1.71 30.95 13.27
CA LEU A 527 0.50 31.21 12.49
C LEU A 527 0.26 30.12 11.43
N ASP A 528 1.32 29.67 10.74
CA ASP A 528 1.21 28.57 9.77
C ASP A 528 0.89 27.24 10.45
N LYS A 529 1.41 27.01 11.67
CA LYS A 529 1.04 25.88 12.53
C LYS A 529 -0.45 25.89 12.86
N GLU A 530 -0.99 27.06 13.22
CA GLU A 530 -2.40 27.23 13.55
C GLU A 530 -3.29 27.00 12.31
N ASN A 531 -2.93 27.58 11.16
CA ASN A 531 -3.62 27.37 9.89
C ASN A 531 -3.68 25.89 9.49
N TYR A 532 -2.55 25.18 9.63
CA TYR A 532 -2.49 23.73 9.42
C TYR A 532 -3.42 22.98 10.40
N ARG A 533 -3.35 23.28 11.70
CA ARG A 533 -4.20 22.63 12.73
C ARG A 533 -5.68 22.85 12.47
N ALA A 534 -6.08 24.09 12.14
CA ALA A 534 -7.46 24.45 11.83
C ALA A 534 -7.97 23.67 10.61
N THR A 535 -7.19 23.64 9.52
CA THR A 535 -7.58 22.93 8.29
C THR A 535 -7.62 21.41 8.49
N ARG A 536 -6.65 20.83 9.21
CA ARG A 536 -6.64 19.41 9.60
C ARG A 536 -7.89 19.04 10.41
N ASN A 537 -8.26 19.87 11.39
CA ASN A 537 -9.45 19.64 12.20
C ASN A 537 -10.73 19.77 11.36
N LYS A 538 -10.77 20.71 10.40
CA LYS A 538 -11.88 20.86 9.46
C LYS A 538 -12.05 19.63 8.57
N VAL A 539 -10.96 19.10 7.99
CA VAL A 539 -10.98 17.84 7.22
C VAL A 539 -11.56 16.70 8.07
N LYS A 540 -11.07 16.56 9.31
CA LYS A 540 -11.55 15.54 10.26
C LYS A 540 -13.05 15.67 10.55
N GLN A 541 -13.56 16.89 10.65
CA GLN A 541 -14.98 17.17 10.89
C GLN A 541 -15.84 16.86 9.65
N VAL A 542 -15.42 17.31 8.46
CA VAL A 542 -16.17 17.12 7.22
C VAL A 542 -16.31 15.64 6.88
N ILE A 543 -15.24 14.85 7.01
CA ILE A 543 -15.28 13.40 6.76
C ILE A 543 -16.23 12.69 7.74
N ARG A 544 -16.15 13.03 9.04
CA ARG A 544 -17.06 12.48 10.05
C ARG A 544 -18.53 12.79 9.74
N ASN A 545 -18.83 14.04 9.39
CA ASN A 545 -20.19 14.48 9.06
C ASN A 545 -20.70 13.82 7.77
N ALA A 546 -19.85 13.65 6.77
CA ALA A 546 -20.21 12.98 5.51
C ALA A 546 -20.49 11.49 5.72
N LYS A 547 -19.64 10.80 6.48
CA LYS A 547 -19.83 9.38 6.85
C LYS A 547 -21.10 9.19 7.70
N ALA A 548 -21.33 10.05 8.68
CA ALA A 548 -22.55 10.01 9.51
C ALA A 548 -23.82 10.24 8.68
N ARG A 549 -23.84 11.26 7.81
CA ARG A 549 -24.96 11.52 6.89
C ARG A 549 -25.24 10.33 5.97
N PHE A 550 -24.20 9.70 5.44
CA PHE A 550 -24.34 8.52 4.60
C PHE A 550 -25.02 7.37 5.37
N TYR A 551 -24.52 6.99 6.55
CA TYR A 551 -25.16 5.92 7.33
C TYR A 551 -26.58 6.28 7.77
N TYR A 552 -26.81 7.52 8.20
CA TYR A 552 -28.15 7.98 8.54
C TYR A 552 -29.10 7.81 7.35
N SER A 553 -28.71 8.24 6.14
CA SER A 553 -29.54 8.06 4.94
C SER A 553 -29.86 6.59 4.60
N LYS A 554 -28.98 5.65 4.98
CA LYS A 554 -29.14 4.22 4.73
C LYS A 554 -29.98 3.51 5.79
N PHE A 555 -29.87 3.93 7.06
CA PHE A 555 -30.52 3.28 8.19
C PHE A 555 -31.76 4.01 8.71
N ASN A 556 -32.08 5.23 8.22
CA ASN A 556 -33.28 5.98 8.59
C ASN A 556 -34.57 5.44 7.92
N ARG A 557 -34.66 4.12 7.68
CA ARG A 557 -35.84 3.45 7.14
C ARG A 557 -36.47 2.59 8.25
N PRO A 558 -37.63 2.96 8.79
CA PRO A 558 -38.27 2.17 9.83
C PRO A 558 -38.75 0.79 9.31
N GLY A 559 -38.68 -0.23 10.17
CA GLY A 559 -39.56 -1.40 10.07
C GLY A 559 -39.12 -2.61 9.24
N ASN A 560 -37.88 -2.72 8.75
CA ASN A 560 -37.48 -3.90 7.99
C ASN A 560 -36.08 -4.44 8.35
N THR A 561 -36.04 -5.34 9.34
CA THR A 561 -34.82 -6.05 9.78
C THR A 561 -34.07 -6.71 8.61
N LYS A 562 -34.78 -7.27 7.61
CA LYS A 562 -34.17 -7.87 6.42
C LYS A 562 -33.47 -6.81 5.54
N ALA A 563 -34.07 -5.63 5.37
CA ALA A 563 -33.47 -4.52 4.65
C ALA A 563 -32.27 -3.92 5.40
N THR A 564 -32.34 -3.83 6.73
CA THR A 564 -31.22 -3.42 7.59
C THR A 564 -30.04 -4.37 7.43
N TRP A 565 -30.27 -5.69 7.54
CA TRP A 565 -29.22 -6.69 7.34
C TRP A 565 -28.70 -6.73 5.90
N ALA A 566 -29.56 -6.50 4.89
CA ALA A 566 -29.11 -6.36 3.50
C ALA A 566 -28.21 -5.14 3.33
N THR A 567 -28.53 -4.03 4.00
CA THR A 567 -27.73 -2.81 4.00
C THR A 567 -26.40 -3.03 4.71
N ILE A 568 -26.38 -3.66 5.88
CA ILE A 568 -25.15 -4.03 6.62
C ILE A 568 -24.23 -4.89 5.74
N ARG A 569 -24.78 -5.92 5.09
CA ARG A 569 -24.03 -6.78 4.14
C ARG A 569 -23.49 -5.97 2.95
N SER A 570 -24.31 -5.08 2.37
CA SER A 570 -23.88 -4.23 1.25
C SER A 570 -22.75 -3.25 1.62
N LEU A 571 -22.65 -2.90 2.91
CA LEU A 571 -21.61 -2.02 3.45
C LEU A 571 -20.38 -2.80 3.94
N ASN A 572 -20.37 -4.13 3.78
CA ASN A 572 -19.32 -5.03 4.26
C ASN A 572 -19.03 -4.91 5.77
N ILE A 573 -19.99 -4.40 6.56
CA ILE A 573 -19.88 -4.30 8.01
C ILE A 573 -20.16 -5.71 8.55
N ASN A 574 -19.14 -6.39 9.09
CA ASN A 574 -19.18 -7.80 9.51
C ASN A 574 -19.33 -8.83 8.38
N ALA A 575 -18.84 -8.54 7.18
CA ALA A 575 -18.70 -9.61 6.20
C ALA A 575 -17.79 -10.70 6.79
N PRO A 576 -18.25 -11.95 6.95
CA PRO A 576 -17.33 -13.04 7.22
C PRO A 576 -16.27 -13.02 6.10
N ASN A 577 -15.00 -13.20 6.47
CA ASN A 577 -13.93 -13.56 5.55
C ASN A 577 -14.25 -14.95 4.97
N THR A 578 -15.32 -15.07 4.19
CA THR A 578 -15.51 -16.21 3.31
C THR A 578 -14.55 -15.93 2.18
N SER A 579 -13.39 -16.56 2.20
CA SER A 579 -12.60 -16.70 0.98
C SER A 579 -13.57 -17.18 -0.09
N SER A 580 -13.70 -16.42 -1.19
CA SER A 580 -14.48 -16.86 -2.34
C SER A 580 -13.91 -18.12 -2.98
N ASP A 581 -12.68 -18.46 -2.61
CA ASP A 581 -11.96 -19.60 -3.16
C ASP A 581 -12.26 -20.82 -2.31
N LEU A 582 -12.79 -21.84 -2.98
CA LEU A 582 -12.97 -23.16 -2.42
C LEU A 582 -11.61 -23.67 -1.93
N THR A 583 -11.55 -24.06 -0.67
CA THR A 583 -10.36 -24.70 -0.07
C THR A 583 -10.11 -26.10 -0.62
N VAL A 584 -11.10 -26.65 -1.33
CA VAL A 584 -11.14 -28.01 -1.86
C VAL A 584 -11.43 -27.94 -3.36
N THR A 585 -10.90 -28.88 -4.13
CA THR A 585 -11.10 -28.87 -5.59
C THR A 585 -12.57 -29.15 -5.95
N VAL A 586 -12.99 -28.68 -7.12
CA VAL A 586 -14.34 -28.95 -7.65
C VAL A 586 -14.56 -30.45 -7.84
N GLU A 587 -13.52 -31.18 -8.23
CA GLU A 587 -13.56 -32.62 -8.44
C GLU A 587 -13.77 -33.38 -7.13
N ASP A 588 -13.07 -33.00 -6.06
CA ASP A 588 -13.26 -33.60 -4.73
C ASP A 588 -14.67 -33.37 -4.19
N LEU A 589 -15.25 -32.18 -4.44
CA LEU A 589 -16.64 -31.88 -4.07
C LEU A 589 -17.63 -32.74 -4.86
N ASN A 590 -17.43 -32.85 -6.18
CA ASN A 590 -18.28 -33.69 -7.04
C ASN A 590 -18.21 -35.15 -6.61
N ASN A 591 -17.01 -35.70 -6.40
CA ASN A 591 -16.82 -37.07 -5.94
C ASN A 591 -17.46 -37.31 -4.56
N HIS A 592 -17.33 -36.37 -3.64
CA HIS A 592 -17.98 -36.46 -2.34
C HIS A 592 -19.51 -36.45 -2.48
N TYR A 593 -20.08 -35.50 -3.22
CA TYR A 593 -21.53 -35.42 -3.39
C TYR A 593 -22.09 -36.61 -4.18
N ALA A 594 -21.38 -37.09 -5.18
CA ALA A 594 -21.68 -38.33 -5.88
C ALA A 594 -21.67 -39.51 -4.90
N SER A 595 -20.66 -39.65 -4.04
CA SER A 595 -20.58 -40.74 -3.04
C SER A 595 -21.68 -40.71 -1.99
N VAL A 596 -22.18 -39.52 -1.62
CA VAL A 596 -23.26 -39.35 -0.64
C VAL A 596 -24.64 -39.58 -1.28
N SER A 597 -24.79 -39.20 -2.55
CA SER A 597 -26.05 -39.36 -3.31
C SER A 597 -26.19 -40.75 -3.94
N SER A 598 -25.07 -41.42 -4.26
CA SER A 598 -25.03 -42.85 -4.49
C SER A 598 -25.19 -43.56 -3.16
N VAL A 599 -26.43 -43.58 -2.66
CA VAL A 599 -26.92 -44.81 -2.06
C VAL A 599 -26.59 -45.87 -3.10
N LYS A 600 -25.54 -46.67 -2.84
CA LYS A 600 -25.33 -47.93 -3.57
C LYS A 600 -26.68 -48.60 -3.46
N PHE A 601 -27.47 -48.61 -4.53
CA PHE A 601 -28.65 -49.46 -4.59
C PHE A 601 -28.08 -50.85 -4.32
N PRO A 602 -28.27 -51.43 -3.12
CA PRO A 602 -27.81 -52.78 -2.91
C PRO A 602 -28.53 -53.62 -3.96
N GLU A 603 -27.88 -54.57 -4.61
CA GLU A 603 -28.56 -55.49 -5.56
C GLU A 603 -29.84 -56.09 -4.94
N GLN A 604 -29.87 -56.19 -3.60
CA GLN A 604 -31.02 -56.58 -2.78
C GLN A 604 -32.25 -55.65 -2.87
N ILE A 605 -32.12 -54.36 -3.20
CA ILE A 605 -33.28 -53.48 -3.47
C ILE A 605 -33.82 -53.70 -4.88
N SER A 606 -32.99 -54.04 -5.89
CA SER A 606 -33.53 -54.44 -7.19
C SER A 606 -34.42 -55.67 -7.04
N GLU A 607 -33.99 -56.63 -6.21
CA GLU A 607 -34.77 -57.83 -5.91
C GLU A 607 -35.98 -57.55 -5.02
N CYS A 608 -35.88 -56.64 -4.02
CA CYS A 608 -37.02 -56.21 -3.20
C CYS A 608 -38.03 -55.34 -3.96
N MET A 609 -37.58 -54.51 -4.90
CA MET A 609 -38.41 -53.63 -5.71
C MET A 609 -39.05 -54.43 -6.85
N GLU A 610 -38.35 -55.41 -7.42
CA GLU A 610 -38.97 -56.44 -8.26
C GLU A 610 -39.93 -57.31 -7.45
N LYS A 611 -39.62 -57.73 -6.22
CA LYS A 611 -40.55 -58.44 -5.34
C LYS A 611 -41.75 -57.59 -4.94
N TYR A 612 -41.58 -56.28 -4.77
CA TYR A 612 -42.68 -55.36 -4.48
C TYR A 612 -43.56 -55.17 -5.71
N LEU A 613 -42.96 -54.96 -6.89
CA LEU A 613 -43.69 -54.86 -8.17
C LEU A 613 -44.36 -56.19 -8.58
N ARG A 614 -43.74 -57.34 -8.30
CA ARG A 614 -44.31 -58.69 -8.52
C ARG A 614 -45.28 -59.11 -7.41
N GLY A 615 -45.09 -58.62 -6.19
CA GLY A 615 -45.84 -58.94 -4.97
C GLY A 615 -47.00 -57.98 -4.68
N CYS A 616 -47.12 -56.87 -5.41
CA CYS A 616 -48.37 -56.16 -5.64
C CYS A 616 -49.29 -57.05 -6.50
N GLY A 617 -49.67 -58.19 -5.93
CA GLY A 617 -50.70 -59.05 -6.46
C GLY A 617 -51.98 -58.23 -6.63
N LYS A 618 -52.56 -58.36 -7.82
CA LYS A 618 -53.98 -58.21 -8.14
C LYS A 618 -54.88 -57.92 -6.92
N LYS A 619 -54.85 -56.70 -6.40
CA LYS A 619 -56.06 -56.09 -5.89
C LYS A 619 -56.81 -55.64 -7.13
N ASP A 620 -58.13 -55.79 -7.13
CA ASP A 620 -58.99 -55.13 -8.12
C ASP A 620 -58.77 -53.61 -8.01
N ILE A 621 -57.74 -53.14 -8.71
CA ILE A 621 -57.43 -51.73 -8.84
C ILE A 621 -58.16 -51.33 -10.11
N ASN A 622 -59.44 -50.99 -9.96
CA ASN A 622 -60.21 -50.31 -11.01
C ASN A 622 -59.68 -48.89 -11.31
N GLU A 623 -58.55 -48.49 -10.72
CA GLU A 623 -57.91 -47.19 -10.92
C GLU A 623 -56.38 -47.34 -11.01
N SER A 624 -55.89 -47.86 -12.14
CA SER A 624 -54.46 -47.74 -12.46
C SER A 624 -54.11 -46.27 -12.63
N PHE A 625 -53.06 -45.82 -11.93
CA PHE A 625 -52.57 -44.45 -12.04
C PHE A 625 -52.08 -44.19 -13.46
N HIS A 626 -52.68 -43.20 -14.10
CA HIS A 626 -52.23 -42.66 -15.37
C HIS A 626 -52.04 -41.15 -15.23
N PHE A 627 -50.98 -40.62 -15.84
CA PHE A 627 -50.81 -39.18 -15.92
C PHE A 627 -51.97 -38.57 -16.69
N LYS A 628 -52.61 -37.57 -16.09
CA LYS A 628 -53.62 -36.76 -16.77
C LYS A 628 -52.92 -35.80 -17.71
N TYR A 629 -53.60 -35.44 -18.79
CA TYR A 629 -53.13 -34.40 -19.69
C TYR A 629 -52.86 -33.12 -18.89
N VAL A 630 -51.69 -32.52 -19.12
CA VAL A 630 -51.26 -31.28 -18.48
C VAL A 630 -51.90 -30.12 -19.24
N PHE A 631 -52.72 -29.35 -18.54
CA PHE A 631 -53.37 -28.18 -19.11
C PHE A 631 -52.55 -26.91 -18.89
N PRO A 632 -52.78 -25.85 -19.69
CA PRO A 632 -52.15 -24.55 -19.51
C PRO A 632 -52.13 -24.03 -18.07
N GLU A 633 -53.23 -24.24 -17.34
CA GLU A 633 -53.38 -23.78 -15.96
C GLU A 633 -52.39 -24.47 -15.02
N ASP A 634 -52.13 -25.77 -15.22
CA ASP A 634 -51.17 -26.52 -14.41
C ASP A 634 -49.74 -26.00 -14.62
N VAL A 635 -49.38 -25.68 -15.87
CA VAL A 635 -48.07 -25.11 -16.21
C VAL A 635 -47.93 -23.71 -15.64
N MET A 636 -48.96 -22.87 -15.80
CA MET A 636 -48.96 -21.52 -15.26
C MET A 636 -48.82 -21.51 -13.74
N GLU A 637 -49.58 -22.34 -13.03
CA GLU A 637 -49.50 -22.49 -11.58
C GLU A 637 -48.10 -22.98 -11.15
N ALA A 638 -47.58 -24.01 -11.81
CA ALA A 638 -46.28 -24.59 -11.50
C ALA A 638 -45.14 -23.56 -11.65
N ILE A 639 -45.17 -22.73 -12.69
CA ILE A 639 -44.15 -21.70 -12.95
C ILE A 639 -44.30 -20.52 -11.98
N HIS A 640 -45.52 -20.03 -11.71
CA HIS A 640 -45.74 -18.88 -10.83
C HIS A 640 -45.28 -19.14 -9.39
N THR A 641 -45.47 -20.37 -8.91
CA THR A 641 -45.07 -20.79 -7.56
C THR A 641 -43.54 -20.91 -7.38
N ILE A 642 -42.73 -20.85 -8.45
CA ILE A 642 -41.27 -20.82 -8.36
C ILE A 642 -40.80 -19.42 -7.97
N LYS A 643 -40.13 -19.33 -6.80
CA LYS A 643 -39.65 -18.06 -6.22
C LYS A 643 -38.19 -17.72 -6.53
N SER A 644 -37.34 -18.72 -6.77
CA SER A 644 -35.91 -18.49 -7.03
C SER A 644 -35.66 -18.15 -8.49
N ASN A 645 -34.83 -17.13 -8.75
CA ASN A 645 -34.40 -16.75 -10.08
C ASN A 645 -33.02 -17.32 -10.46
N SER A 646 -32.56 -18.35 -9.74
CA SER A 646 -31.38 -19.14 -10.11
C SER A 646 -31.61 -19.80 -11.48
N LYS A 647 -30.52 -19.96 -12.23
CA LYS A 647 -30.54 -20.50 -13.59
C LYS A 647 -29.91 -21.88 -13.60
N GLY A 648 -30.59 -22.83 -14.25
CA GLY A 648 -30.07 -24.18 -14.43
C GLY A 648 -28.94 -24.21 -15.46
N VAL A 649 -28.64 -25.42 -15.94
CA VAL A 649 -27.69 -25.63 -17.04
C VAL A 649 -28.15 -25.00 -18.35
N ASP A 650 -29.44 -24.70 -18.49
CA ASP A 650 -30.08 -24.01 -19.61
C ASP A 650 -29.83 -22.49 -19.63
N LEU A 651 -29.37 -21.91 -18.52
CA LEU A 651 -29.13 -20.46 -18.36
C LEU A 651 -30.39 -19.57 -18.45
N ILE A 652 -31.60 -20.16 -18.50
CA ILE A 652 -32.88 -19.45 -18.64
C ILE A 652 -33.47 -19.15 -17.24
N PRO A 653 -33.64 -17.87 -16.85
CA PRO A 653 -34.21 -17.52 -15.55
C PRO A 653 -35.74 -17.59 -15.55
N VAL A 654 -36.33 -17.94 -14.41
CA VAL A 654 -37.80 -18.03 -14.26
C VAL A 654 -38.49 -16.70 -14.57
N ASN A 655 -37.87 -15.56 -14.23
CA ASN A 655 -38.48 -14.26 -14.51
C ASN A 655 -38.67 -14.02 -16.02
N PHE A 656 -37.74 -14.48 -16.86
CA PHE A 656 -37.88 -14.35 -18.31
C PHE A 656 -38.98 -15.26 -18.84
N ILE A 657 -39.04 -16.51 -18.39
CA ILE A 657 -40.13 -17.44 -18.75
C ILE A 657 -41.50 -16.87 -18.35
N LYS A 658 -41.61 -16.28 -17.16
CA LYS A 658 -42.86 -15.65 -16.68
C LYS A 658 -43.32 -14.50 -17.59
N MET A 659 -42.40 -13.74 -18.17
CA MET A 659 -42.75 -12.66 -19.10
C MET A 659 -43.27 -13.20 -20.43
N CYS A 660 -42.71 -14.31 -20.92
CA CYS A 660 -43.16 -14.96 -22.16
C CYS A 660 -44.40 -15.85 -21.98
N LEU A 661 -44.71 -16.23 -20.74
CA LEU A 661 -45.68 -17.28 -20.41
C LEU A 661 -47.06 -17.14 -21.07
N PRO A 662 -47.65 -15.93 -21.24
CA PRO A 662 -48.94 -15.78 -21.90
C PRO A 662 -49.03 -16.40 -23.30
N LEU A 663 -47.92 -16.41 -24.05
CA LEU A 663 -47.85 -17.00 -25.40
C LEU A 663 -46.98 -18.27 -25.46
N LEU A 664 -46.15 -18.50 -24.44
CA LEU A 664 -45.20 -19.61 -24.42
C LEU A 664 -45.80 -20.91 -23.87
N HIS A 665 -46.88 -20.84 -23.08
CA HIS A 665 -47.44 -22.02 -22.43
C HIS A 665 -47.78 -23.18 -23.40
N PRO A 666 -48.34 -22.99 -24.62
CA PRO A 666 -48.70 -24.11 -25.50
C PRO A 666 -47.50 -24.98 -25.91
N VAL A 667 -46.32 -24.36 -26.00
CA VAL A 667 -45.07 -25.05 -26.32
C VAL A 667 -44.59 -25.86 -25.12
N ILE A 668 -44.70 -25.31 -23.91
CA ILE A 668 -44.32 -25.97 -22.66
C ILE A 668 -45.27 -27.14 -22.38
N ASP A 669 -46.58 -26.93 -22.55
CA ASP A 669 -47.63 -27.94 -22.39
C ASP A 669 -47.36 -29.15 -23.29
N HIS A 670 -46.97 -28.91 -24.54
CA HIS A 670 -46.59 -29.95 -25.49
C HIS A 670 -45.37 -30.77 -25.03
N ILE A 671 -44.31 -30.10 -24.57
CA ILE A 671 -43.10 -30.76 -24.07
C ILE A 671 -43.43 -31.60 -22.83
N PHE A 672 -44.24 -31.07 -21.90
CA PHE A 672 -44.62 -31.76 -20.67
C PHE A 672 -45.48 -32.99 -20.96
N ASN A 673 -46.51 -32.86 -21.78
CA ASN A 673 -47.35 -33.98 -22.17
C ASN A 673 -46.56 -35.04 -22.94
N TYR A 674 -45.67 -34.64 -23.86
CA TYR A 674 -44.79 -35.58 -24.56
C TYR A 674 -43.89 -36.37 -23.59
N SER A 675 -43.31 -35.67 -22.60
CA SER A 675 -42.48 -36.29 -21.56
C SER A 675 -43.27 -37.32 -20.75
N LEU A 676 -44.47 -36.95 -20.28
CA LEU A 676 -45.30 -37.82 -19.44
C LEU A 676 -45.90 -39.01 -20.20
N GLN A 677 -46.39 -38.80 -21.42
CA GLN A 677 -46.99 -39.85 -22.24
C GLN A 677 -45.99 -40.94 -22.63
N ASN A 678 -44.74 -40.55 -22.90
CA ASN A 678 -43.69 -41.49 -23.29
C ASN A 678 -42.85 -41.98 -22.11
N GLY A 679 -43.07 -41.47 -20.89
CA GLY A 679 -42.23 -41.78 -19.73
C GLY A 679 -40.77 -41.32 -19.89
N LEU A 680 -40.53 -40.29 -20.72
CA LEU A 680 -39.19 -39.81 -21.06
C LEU A 680 -38.90 -38.49 -20.36
N PHE A 681 -37.84 -38.43 -19.56
CA PHE A 681 -37.38 -37.18 -18.94
C PHE A 681 -36.16 -36.64 -19.70
N PRO A 682 -36.15 -35.36 -20.11
CA PRO A 682 -35.05 -34.78 -20.89
C PRO A 682 -33.70 -34.92 -20.18
N SER A 683 -32.67 -35.23 -20.95
CA SER A 683 -31.30 -35.45 -20.47
C SER A 683 -30.69 -34.19 -19.86
N VAL A 684 -31.02 -33.00 -20.40
CA VAL A 684 -30.59 -31.71 -19.84
C VAL A 684 -31.20 -31.49 -18.44
N TRP A 685 -32.45 -31.89 -18.23
CA TRP A 685 -33.13 -31.73 -16.94
C TRP A 685 -32.62 -32.68 -15.86
N LYS A 686 -31.89 -33.75 -16.23
CA LYS A 686 -31.20 -34.65 -15.28
C LYS A 686 -29.94 -34.04 -14.68
N LYS A 687 -29.47 -32.89 -15.21
CA LYS A 687 -28.27 -32.19 -14.76
C LYS A 687 -28.64 -31.06 -13.79
N ALA A 688 -27.77 -30.81 -12.81
CA ALA A 688 -27.92 -29.70 -11.88
C ALA A 688 -26.58 -28.97 -11.67
N ASN A 689 -26.63 -27.64 -11.60
CA ASN A 689 -25.48 -26.85 -11.17
C ASN A 689 -25.37 -26.91 -9.65
N ILE A 690 -24.25 -27.41 -9.11
CA ILE A 690 -24.05 -27.53 -7.66
C ILE A 690 -23.40 -26.25 -7.12
N LEU A 691 -24.08 -25.57 -6.20
CA LEU A 691 -23.52 -24.46 -5.44
C LEU A 691 -23.10 -24.97 -4.04
N PRO A 692 -21.78 -25.13 -3.77
CA PRO A 692 -21.29 -25.53 -2.46
C PRO A 692 -21.39 -24.37 -1.46
N ILE A 693 -22.12 -24.57 -0.36
CA ILE A 693 -22.28 -23.58 0.71
C ILE A 693 -21.57 -24.04 1.98
N PRO A 694 -20.63 -23.27 2.56
CA PRO A 694 -19.97 -23.64 3.81
C PRO A 694 -20.95 -23.94 4.95
N LYS A 695 -20.76 -25.06 5.64
CA LYS A 695 -21.43 -25.43 6.89
C LYS A 695 -20.76 -24.80 8.11
N VAL A 696 -19.45 -24.62 8.02
CA VAL A 696 -18.58 -24.11 9.08
C VAL A 696 -17.83 -22.88 8.59
N ARG A 697 -17.26 -22.11 9.53
CA ARG A 697 -16.59 -20.84 9.24
C ARG A 697 -15.34 -20.99 8.36
N ASN A 698 -14.56 -22.05 8.60
CA ASN A 698 -13.33 -22.36 7.87
C ASN A 698 -13.44 -23.78 7.32
N PRO A 699 -14.11 -23.98 6.17
CA PRO A 699 -14.26 -25.30 5.59
C PRO A 699 -12.92 -25.79 5.06
N ILE A 700 -12.52 -27.03 5.38
CA ILE A 700 -11.23 -27.60 4.96
C ILE A 700 -11.44 -28.87 4.12
N VAL A 701 -12.55 -29.57 4.32
CA VAL A 701 -12.85 -30.85 3.65
C VAL A 701 -14.20 -30.82 2.94
N PRO A 702 -14.45 -31.67 1.92
CA PRO A 702 -15.71 -31.65 1.15
C PRO A 702 -16.99 -31.73 2.00
N LYS A 703 -16.97 -32.51 3.09
CA LYS A 703 -18.12 -32.68 4.00
C LYS A 703 -18.56 -31.37 4.68
N ASP A 704 -17.65 -30.39 4.75
CA ASP A 704 -17.89 -29.08 5.35
C ASP A 704 -18.74 -28.18 4.45
N TYR A 705 -19.09 -28.61 3.23
CA TYR A 705 -19.94 -27.88 2.30
C TYR A 705 -21.30 -28.58 2.12
N ARG A 706 -22.38 -27.81 2.02
CA ARG A 706 -23.72 -28.28 1.61
C ARG A 706 -23.86 -28.16 0.09
N PRO A 707 -24.31 -29.20 -0.63
CA PRO A 707 -24.66 -29.07 -2.03
C PRO A 707 -26.04 -28.41 -2.15
N VAL A 708 -26.13 -27.26 -2.84
CA VAL A 708 -27.41 -26.73 -3.31
C VAL A 708 -27.51 -26.98 -4.81
N SER A 709 -28.40 -27.90 -5.19
CA SER A 709 -28.65 -28.24 -6.59
C SER A 709 -29.56 -27.20 -7.26
N ILE A 710 -29.05 -26.54 -8.29
CA ILE A 710 -29.80 -25.60 -9.12
C ILE A 710 -30.19 -26.32 -10.42
N ILE A 711 -31.47 -26.63 -10.53
CA ILE A 711 -32.08 -27.32 -11.68
C ILE A 711 -32.72 -26.33 -12.66
N CYS A 712 -32.95 -26.78 -13.89
CA CYS A 712 -33.68 -26.02 -14.91
C CYS A 712 -35.10 -25.68 -14.44
N VAL A 713 -35.60 -24.51 -14.83
CA VAL A 713 -36.91 -24.00 -14.36
C VAL A 713 -38.04 -24.93 -14.80
N LEU A 714 -38.01 -25.38 -16.06
CA LEU A 714 -39.04 -26.25 -16.61
C LEU A 714 -38.99 -27.67 -16.01
N ALA A 715 -37.81 -28.17 -15.66
CA ALA A 715 -37.68 -29.43 -14.91
C ALA A 715 -38.44 -29.36 -13.58
N LYS A 716 -38.21 -28.27 -12.83
CA LYS A 716 -38.88 -28.01 -11.56
C LYS A 716 -40.38 -27.85 -11.68
N ALA A 717 -40.84 -27.22 -12.77
CA ALA A 717 -42.26 -27.06 -13.05
C ALA A 717 -42.91 -28.42 -13.37
N LEU A 718 -42.27 -29.26 -14.20
CA LEU A 718 -42.77 -30.61 -14.50
C LEU A 718 -42.84 -31.49 -13.24
N GLU A 719 -41.80 -31.47 -12.39
CA GLU A 719 -41.81 -32.20 -11.12
C GLU A 719 -42.98 -31.80 -10.21
N LYS A 720 -43.33 -30.51 -10.18
CA LYS A 720 -44.50 -30.04 -9.43
C LYS A 720 -45.82 -30.54 -10.02
N VAL A 721 -45.96 -30.51 -11.34
CA VAL A 721 -47.15 -31.05 -12.03
C VAL A 721 -47.29 -32.55 -11.69
N VAL A 722 -46.20 -33.31 -11.80
CA VAL A 722 -46.17 -34.73 -11.42
C VAL A 722 -46.53 -34.94 -9.96
N HIS A 723 -45.99 -34.12 -9.05
CA HIS A 723 -46.28 -34.21 -7.62
C HIS A 723 -47.75 -33.96 -7.31
N LYS A 724 -48.37 -32.96 -7.96
CA LYS A 724 -49.80 -32.64 -7.82
C LYS A 724 -50.68 -33.78 -8.31
N GLN A 725 -50.32 -34.42 -9.42
CA GLN A 725 -51.09 -35.57 -9.93
C GLN A 725 -50.93 -36.84 -9.08
N LYS A 726 -49.81 -37.00 -8.35
CA LYS A 726 -49.56 -38.15 -7.46
C LYS A 726 -50.25 -38.06 -6.10
N GLN A 727 -50.67 -36.86 -5.68
CA GLN A 727 -51.44 -36.71 -4.44
C GLN A 727 -52.90 -37.12 -4.73
N PRO A 728 -53.46 -38.08 -3.97
CA PRO A 728 -54.81 -38.58 -4.19
C PRO A 728 -55.89 -37.50 -4.01
#